data_AF-A0A543HA59-F1
#
_entry.id   AF-A0A543HA59-F1
#
_cell.length_a   1.000
_cell.length_b   1.000
_cell.length_c   1.000
_cell.angle_alpha   90.00
_cell.angle_beta   90.00
_cell.angle_gamma   90.00
#
_symmetry.space_group_name_H-M   'P 1'
#
loop_
_entity.id
_entity.type
_entity.pdbx_description
1 polymer ?
#
loop_
_entity_poly.entity_id
_entity_poly.type
_entity_poly.pdbx_seq_one_letter_code
_entity_poly.pdbx_strand_id
1 'polypeptide(L)'
;MSTRQLERPSAAALPGRGVWPLRDHPTTLWLTAALVVAALGRGIPAADWLVVHLVLLGAVTHAVMVWSTHFAQALLKTPPTLDGRRQQGRRLALLLVGSTLVFVGVPAGWWPVTVAGATCAAAAVTWHGVQLWRRLRAALPGRFRITIRYYLAAATAMPVGAFFGVLLARQPADPWHARLVVAHSMTMALGWLGLTVTGTLVTFWPTLLRARMDDRAEALARQALPVLVIGVTIAVGGALAGWHPLTSLGLMTYAAGLLWWARALISPARRSVPRRFATVSAACALTWFVAAVVAVAVLVLVTPDWTEVGAHYDLVAAALAVGFALQLVLAALSHLVPSVLGGGPAVLRAGLDWFERGAPFRVVVLNLGLALWLLPLPSPTRMALGGLVALAVASFLPLTGLAVRESVRARRAAQTVAGATVPVNERAFWTSGQLAAAVSVIALVVAASLALPSAAAGGGRTEVTPTGHTTTVEVTARDMRFTPASITVPLGDRLVIRLTNRDETTTHDLVLDTGGRTARLAPGATGELDAGVVAGPVEGWCSVVGHRQMGMVLHVLVAGGGAAGTAAPLSRAGSVAGSVPSAGHDGSAMTVPDATVHAGQGVLGAGFTAYDPVLPPLGAERVHRVTLTVEELEQQVAPGVWQRRWTYNGTSPGPTLHGRVGDVFEVTLVNHGTMGHSIDFHAGSRAPDAVMRTVPPGARLTYRFTASRAGIWMYHCSTMPMSAHIAAGLFGAVVIEPPDLPAVDRSFLLVQSELYLGASTTHGSAGEVDATKAQADTPDGVVFNGTAFQYDTTQLRARVGERVRFWVLDAGPNRPSSFHVVGAQFDAVWAEGAWLLRRDGSSGGSQTLSLGAAQGGFVETSFPEAGHYPFVSHVMADAERGAHGIVLVQP
;
A
#
# COMPACT_ATOMS: atom_id res chain seq x y z
N MET A 1 28.62 -27.69 -72.97
CA MET A 1 29.24 -26.46 -72.41
C MET A 1 28.14 -25.48 -72.02
N SER A 2 28.17 -25.05 -70.75
CA SER A 2 27.54 -23.85 -70.16
C SER A 2 26.01 -23.65 -70.22
N THR A 3 25.32 -24.15 -69.19
CA THR A 3 24.07 -23.55 -68.69
C THR A 3 24.36 -22.79 -67.39
N ARG A 4 24.25 -21.46 -67.43
CA ARG A 4 24.36 -20.57 -66.26
C ARG A 4 23.22 -20.87 -65.28
N GLN A 5 23.55 -21.42 -64.11
CA GLN A 5 22.64 -21.41 -62.97
C GLN A 5 22.53 -19.98 -62.44
N LEU A 6 21.31 -19.44 -62.50
CA LEU A 6 20.92 -18.22 -61.79
C LEU A 6 20.98 -18.50 -60.28
N GLU A 7 21.98 -17.92 -59.61
CA GLU A 7 22.00 -17.82 -58.15
C GLU A 7 20.74 -17.10 -57.68
N ARG A 8 19.89 -17.82 -56.91
CA ARG A 8 18.84 -17.18 -56.13
C ARG A 8 19.52 -16.29 -55.09
N PRO A 9 19.18 -14.99 -55.00
CA PRO A 9 19.76 -14.12 -53.98
C PRO A 9 19.44 -14.71 -52.61
N SER A 10 20.48 -14.85 -51.77
CA SER A 10 20.33 -15.27 -50.39
C SER A 10 19.26 -14.39 -49.73
N ALA A 11 18.32 -15.02 -49.02
CA ALA A 11 17.24 -14.32 -48.33
C ALA A 11 17.84 -13.26 -47.41
N ALA A 12 17.80 -12.00 -47.86
CA ALA A 12 18.22 -10.85 -47.08
C ALA A 12 17.59 -10.94 -45.69
N ALA A 13 18.44 -10.94 -44.66
CA ALA A 13 18.01 -11.03 -43.27
C ALA A 13 16.94 -9.97 -43.00
N LEU A 14 15.70 -10.41 -42.71
CA LEU A 14 14.59 -9.52 -42.38
C LEU A 14 15.04 -8.51 -41.31
N PRO A 15 14.93 -7.19 -41.57
CA PRO A 15 15.38 -6.14 -40.64
C PRO A 15 14.45 -6.15 -39.43
N GLY A 16 14.85 -6.91 -38.39
CA GLY A 16 13.90 -7.44 -37.41
C GLY A 16 14.46 -7.87 -36.05
N ARG A 17 15.75 -8.20 -35.94
CA ARG A 17 16.22 -9.18 -34.93
C ARG A 17 17.17 -8.63 -33.85
N GLY A 18 17.01 -7.35 -33.46
CA GLY A 18 17.71 -6.75 -32.31
C GLY A 18 16.78 -6.53 -31.12
N VAL A 19 17.35 -6.39 -29.92
CA VAL A 19 16.62 -6.00 -28.70
C VAL A 19 15.87 -4.70 -28.97
N TRP A 20 14.58 -4.65 -28.67
CA TRP A 20 13.77 -3.45 -28.84
C TRP A 20 13.16 -3.06 -27.50
N PRO A 21 13.84 -2.20 -26.71
CA PRO A 21 13.48 -1.94 -25.31
C PRO A 21 12.02 -1.54 -25.10
N LEU A 22 11.52 -0.59 -25.90
CA LEU A 22 10.14 -0.10 -25.81
C LEU A 22 9.08 -1.14 -26.19
N ARG A 23 9.45 -2.21 -26.88
CA ARG A 23 8.57 -3.35 -27.15
C ARG A 23 8.67 -4.39 -26.05
N ASP A 24 9.90 -4.68 -25.59
CA ASP A 24 10.21 -5.90 -24.85
C ASP A 24 10.08 -5.74 -23.31
N HIS A 25 10.33 -4.55 -22.75
CA HIS A 25 10.41 -4.35 -21.30
C HIS A 25 9.17 -3.76 -20.60
N PRO A 26 8.40 -2.81 -21.19
CA PRO A 26 7.35 -2.12 -20.45
C PRO A 26 6.25 -3.04 -19.90
N THR A 27 5.82 -4.06 -20.64
CA THR A 27 4.80 -4.99 -20.12
C THR A 27 5.29 -5.72 -18.86
N THR A 28 6.54 -6.19 -18.84
CA THR A 28 7.11 -6.83 -17.63
C THR A 28 7.33 -5.84 -16.50
N LEU A 29 7.73 -4.60 -16.81
CA LEU A 29 7.90 -3.52 -15.82
C LEU A 29 6.57 -3.22 -15.13
N TRP A 30 5.49 -3.05 -15.90
CA TRP A 30 4.17 -2.76 -15.36
C TRP A 30 3.59 -3.91 -14.53
N LEU A 31 3.80 -5.17 -14.96
CA LEU A 31 3.41 -6.32 -14.16
C LEU A 31 4.21 -6.40 -12.84
N THR A 32 5.50 -6.09 -12.88
CA THR A 32 6.34 -6.07 -11.67
C THR A 32 5.89 -4.96 -10.73
N ALA A 33 5.64 -3.76 -11.25
CA ALA A 33 5.10 -2.65 -10.47
C ALA A 33 3.74 -3.00 -9.83
N ALA A 34 2.84 -3.64 -10.59
CA ALA A 34 1.55 -4.08 -10.04
C ALA A 34 1.71 -5.07 -8.88
N LEU A 35 2.66 -6.01 -8.98
CA LEU A 35 2.94 -6.97 -7.91
C LEU A 35 3.57 -6.29 -6.68
N VAL A 36 4.47 -5.33 -6.89
CA VAL A 36 5.06 -4.53 -5.80
C VAL A 36 3.98 -3.72 -5.08
N VAL A 37 3.10 -3.05 -5.83
CA VAL A 37 1.99 -2.29 -5.25
C VAL A 37 1.03 -3.21 -4.48
N ALA A 38 0.67 -4.37 -5.05
CA ALA A 38 -0.18 -5.34 -4.38
C ALA A 38 0.45 -5.90 -3.09
N ALA A 39 1.78 -6.10 -3.06
CA ALA A 39 2.49 -6.59 -1.88
C ALA A 39 2.63 -5.53 -0.78
N LEU A 40 2.87 -4.26 -1.15
CA LEU A 40 3.07 -3.16 -0.22
C LEU A 40 1.77 -2.50 0.26
N GLY A 41 0.60 -2.94 -0.24
CA GLY A 41 -0.67 -2.19 -0.35
C GLY A 41 -1.19 -1.37 0.84
N ARG A 42 -0.65 -1.53 2.06
CA ARG A 42 -0.95 -0.66 3.20
C ARG A 42 -0.22 0.69 3.19
N GLY A 43 0.89 0.81 2.45
CA GLY A 43 1.70 2.04 2.39
C GLY A 43 1.54 2.87 1.12
N ILE A 44 0.67 2.47 0.17
CA ILE A 44 0.56 3.10 -1.14
C ILE A 44 -0.85 3.70 -1.33
N PRO A 45 -0.96 5.01 -1.60
CA PRO A 45 -2.25 5.64 -1.89
C PRO A 45 -2.96 4.96 -3.07
N ALA A 46 -4.25 4.64 -2.87
CA ALA A 46 -5.11 4.00 -3.88
C ALA A 46 -4.52 2.73 -4.52
N ALA A 47 -3.86 1.88 -3.71
CA ALA A 47 -3.24 0.65 -4.15
C ALA A 47 -4.15 -0.23 -5.02
N ASP A 48 -5.43 -0.41 -4.65
CA ASP A 48 -6.38 -1.24 -5.41
C ASP A 48 -6.64 -0.69 -6.81
N TRP A 49 -6.87 0.63 -6.92
CA TRP A 49 -7.03 1.32 -8.20
C TRP A 49 -5.76 1.20 -9.04
N LEU A 50 -4.59 1.39 -8.41
CA LEU A 50 -3.29 1.40 -9.07
C LEU A 50 -2.94 0.01 -9.61
N VAL A 51 -3.20 -1.07 -8.88
CA VAL A 51 -2.98 -2.45 -9.35
C VAL A 51 -3.80 -2.72 -10.62
N VAL A 52 -5.10 -2.38 -10.62
CA VAL A 52 -5.97 -2.57 -11.78
C VAL A 52 -5.45 -1.80 -12.99
N HIS A 53 -5.05 -0.54 -12.81
CA HIS A 53 -4.60 0.30 -13.93
C HIS A 53 -3.18 -0.01 -14.40
N LEU A 54 -2.26 -0.38 -13.51
CA LEU A 54 -0.93 -0.88 -13.89
C LEU A 54 -1.04 -2.14 -14.75
N VAL A 55 -1.99 -3.03 -14.45
CA VAL A 55 -2.26 -4.20 -15.27
C VAL A 55 -2.95 -3.82 -16.57
N LEU A 56 -4.09 -3.12 -16.54
CA LEU A 56 -4.92 -2.89 -17.72
C LEU A 56 -4.39 -1.77 -18.65
N LEU A 57 -4.12 -0.58 -18.11
CA LEU A 57 -3.58 0.55 -18.87
C LEU A 57 -2.07 0.43 -19.09
N GLY A 58 -1.34 -0.17 -18.15
CA GLY A 58 0.10 -0.40 -18.28
C GLY A 58 0.38 -1.65 -19.11
N ALA A 59 0.35 -2.82 -18.49
CA ALA A 59 0.83 -4.06 -19.09
C ALA A 59 0.02 -4.51 -20.32
N VAL A 60 -1.31 -4.59 -20.19
CA VAL A 60 -2.22 -5.12 -21.22
C VAL A 60 -2.30 -4.18 -22.41
N THR A 61 -2.56 -2.88 -22.21
CA THR A 61 -2.66 -1.90 -23.31
C THR A 61 -1.33 -1.78 -24.07
N HIS A 62 -0.19 -1.82 -23.37
CA HIS A 62 1.12 -1.83 -24.04
C HIS A 62 1.33 -3.10 -24.87
N ALA A 63 0.95 -4.26 -24.33
CA ALA A 63 0.99 -5.53 -25.07
C ALA A 63 0.07 -5.50 -26.30
N VAL A 64 -1.15 -4.98 -26.17
CA VAL A 64 -2.09 -4.81 -27.28
C VAL A 64 -1.45 -4.01 -28.40
N MET A 65 -0.86 -2.85 -28.11
CA MET A 65 -0.25 -1.96 -29.10
C MET A 65 0.92 -2.61 -29.86
N VAL A 66 1.71 -3.42 -29.16
CA VAL A 66 2.81 -4.19 -29.74
C VAL A 66 2.28 -5.31 -30.64
N TRP A 67 1.41 -6.16 -30.09
CA TRP A 67 1.03 -7.42 -30.73
C TRP A 67 -0.02 -7.23 -31.81
N SER A 68 -0.94 -6.27 -31.70
CA SER A 68 -1.87 -5.92 -32.78
C SER A 68 -1.11 -5.44 -34.03
N THR A 69 -0.02 -4.69 -33.85
CA THR A 69 0.87 -4.29 -34.96
C THR A 69 1.48 -5.52 -35.62
N HIS A 70 2.00 -6.45 -34.81
CA HIS A 70 2.59 -7.70 -35.29
C HIS A 70 1.58 -8.56 -36.05
N PHE A 71 0.37 -8.77 -35.49
CA PHE A 71 -0.69 -9.52 -36.14
C PHE A 71 -1.17 -8.83 -37.43
N ALA A 72 -1.33 -7.50 -37.44
CA ALA A 72 -1.71 -6.77 -38.64
C ALA A 72 -0.68 -6.93 -39.76
N GLN A 73 0.61 -6.90 -39.42
CA GLN A 73 1.69 -7.17 -40.38
C GLN A 73 1.62 -8.59 -40.93
N ALA A 74 1.47 -9.58 -40.05
CA ALA A 74 1.43 -10.99 -40.43
C ALA A 74 0.20 -11.33 -41.30
N LEU A 75 -0.98 -10.81 -40.93
CA LEU A 75 -2.25 -11.13 -41.58
C LEU A 75 -2.46 -10.38 -42.89
N LEU A 76 -2.08 -9.10 -42.95
CA LEU A 76 -2.26 -8.27 -44.14
C LEU A 76 -1.10 -8.35 -45.14
N LYS A 77 0.05 -8.94 -44.74
CA LYS A 77 1.28 -9.02 -45.54
C LYS A 77 1.74 -7.66 -46.10
N THR A 78 1.55 -6.60 -45.31
CA THR A 78 1.89 -5.23 -45.71
C THR A 78 3.37 -4.93 -45.49
N PRO A 79 4.00 -4.09 -46.33
CA PRO A 79 5.42 -3.80 -46.19
C PRO A 79 5.74 -3.11 -44.84
N PRO A 80 6.93 -3.34 -44.28
CA PRO A 80 7.35 -2.77 -43.00
C PRO A 80 7.53 -1.24 -43.05
N THR A 81 7.67 -0.66 -44.24
CA THR A 81 7.84 0.79 -44.47
C THR A 81 6.63 1.63 -44.06
N LEU A 82 5.42 1.05 -44.05
CA LEU A 82 4.17 1.79 -43.77
C LEU A 82 4.02 2.27 -42.32
N ASP A 83 4.61 1.54 -41.36
CA ASP A 83 4.67 1.93 -39.95
C ASP A 83 5.99 1.36 -39.43
N GLY A 84 7.07 2.11 -39.65
CA GLY A 84 8.43 1.68 -39.34
C GLY A 84 8.74 1.75 -37.84
N ARG A 85 9.83 1.09 -37.42
CA ARG A 85 10.25 0.95 -36.01
C ARG A 85 10.32 2.27 -35.24
N ARG A 86 10.82 3.35 -35.85
CA ARG A 86 10.91 4.67 -35.20
C ARG A 86 9.53 5.24 -34.87
N GLN A 87 8.56 5.11 -35.78
CA GLN A 87 7.19 5.59 -35.55
C GLN A 87 6.49 4.75 -34.49
N GLN A 88 6.66 3.41 -34.55
CA GLN A 88 6.16 2.52 -33.50
C GLN A 88 6.76 2.85 -32.13
N GLY A 89 8.07 3.08 -32.07
CA GLY A 89 8.77 3.48 -30.83
C GLY A 89 8.25 4.79 -30.25
N ARG A 90 8.08 5.84 -31.05
CA ARG A 90 7.49 7.11 -30.61
C ARG A 90 6.08 6.95 -30.05
N ARG A 91 5.26 6.14 -30.72
CA ARG A 91 3.90 5.84 -30.30
C ARG A 91 3.86 5.07 -28.97
N LEU A 92 4.74 4.07 -28.79
CA LEU A 92 4.87 3.32 -27.54
C LEU A 92 5.44 4.18 -26.41
N ALA A 93 6.38 5.09 -26.69
CA ALA A 93 6.90 6.04 -25.72
C ALA A 93 5.82 7.02 -25.26
N LEU A 94 4.99 7.52 -26.17
CA LEU A 94 3.86 8.39 -25.84
C LEU A 94 2.85 7.68 -24.92
N LEU A 95 2.55 6.40 -25.18
CA LEU A 95 1.73 5.59 -24.29
C LEU A 95 2.39 5.42 -22.92
N LEU A 96 3.68 5.08 -22.87
CA LEU A 96 4.41 4.88 -21.63
C LEU A 96 4.39 6.13 -20.74
N VAL A 97 4.67 7.30 -21.33
CA VAL A 97 4.59 8.60 -20.65
C VAL A 97 3.16 8.87 -20.20
N GLY A 98 2.18 8.72 -21.08
CA GLY A 98 0.77 8.94 -20.77
C GLY A 98 0.28 8.08 -19.59
N SER A 99 0.55 6.78 -19.63
CA SER A 99 0.19 5.86 -18.55
C SER A 99 0.89 6.22 -17.23
N THR A 100 2.18 6.57 -17.27
CA THR A 100 2.93 6.98 -16.06
C THR A 100 2.32 8.23 -15.43
N LEU A 101 2.00 9.24 -16.25
CA LEU A 101 1.35 10.47 -15.76
C LEU A 101 -0.03 10.19 -15.15
N VAL A 102 -0.80 9.24 -15.69
CA VAL A 102 -2.07 8.81 -15.07
C VAL A 102 -1.82 8.10 -13.73
N PHE A 103 -0.83 7.21 -13.65
CA PHE A 103 -0.48 6.47 -12.43
C PHE A 103 0.04 7.36 -11.30
N VAL A 104 0.60 8.53 -11.63
CA VAL A 104 1.02 9.54 -10.64
C VAL A 104 -0.10 10.53 -10.36
N GLY A 105 -0.74 11.06 -11.42
CA GLY A 105 -1.71 12.13 -11.32
C GLY A 105 -2.98 11.75 -10.56
N VAL A 106 -3.49 10.52 -10.71
CA VAL A 106 -4.72 10.10 -10.03
C VAL A 106 -4.48 9.89 -8.53
N PRO A 107 -3.51 9.07 -8.07
CA PRO A 107 -3.28 8.89 -6.63
C PRO A 107 -2.83 10.18 -5.92
N ALA A 108 -2.16 11.09 -6.62
CA ALA A 108 -1.73 12.38 -6.07
C ALA A 108 -2.84 13.46 -6.10
N GLY A 109 -4.01 13.18 -6.68
CA GLY A 109 -5.08 14.18 -6.85
C GLY A 109 -4.75 15.31 -7.83
N TRP A 110 -3.69 15.17 -8.64
CA TRP A 110 -3.23 16.20 -9.59
C TRP A 110 -4.00 16.12 -10.91
N TRP A 111 -5.21 16.66 -10.91
CA TRP A 111 -6.12 16.58 -12.06
C TRP A 111 -5.49 17.04 -13.40
N PRO A 112 -4.73 18.17 -13.50
CA PRO A 112 -4.08 18.56 -14.76
C PRO A 112 -3.07 17.52 -15.28
N VAL A 113 -2.35 16.85 -14.38
CA VAL A 113 -1.41 15.77 -14.73
C VAL A 113 -2.16 14.55 -15.24
N THR A 114 -3.28 14.20 -14.60
CA THR A 114 -4.18 13.13 -15.06
C THR A 114 -4.74 13.41 -16.45
N VAL A 115 -5.20 14.64 -16.71
CA VAL A 115 -5.69 15.06 -18.04
C VAL A 115 -4.58 14.90 -19.08
N ALA A 116 -3.39 15.46 -18.81
CA ALA A 116 -2.26 15.36 -19.73
C ALA A 116 -1.90 13.89 -20.02
N GLY A 117 -1.81 13.05 -18.99
CA GLY A 117 -1.51 11.63 -19.11
C GLY A 117 -2.56 10.88 -19.95
N ALA A 118 -3.84 11.08 -19.64
CA ALA A 118 -4.95 10.46 -20.36
C ALA A 118 -5.01 10.91 -21.83
N THR A 119 -4.77 12.20 -22.11
CA THR A 119 -4.67 12.72 -23.48
C THR A 119 -3.49 12.11 -24.24
N CYS A 120 -2.32 11.97 -23.62
CA CYS A 120 -1.17 11.29 -24.24
C CYS A 120 -1.49 9.83 -24.58
N ALA A 121 -2.08 9.08 -23.64
CA ALA A 121 -2.47 7.69 -23.87
C ALA A 121 -3.53 7.55 -24.98
N ALA A 122 -4.55 8.42 -24.96
CA ALA A 122 -5.58 8.50 -26.00
C ALA A 122 -4.98 8.81 -27.37
N ALA A 123 -4.11 9.82 -27.46
CA ALA A 123 -3.43 10.20 -28.70
C ALA A 123 -2.56 9.05 -29.24
N ALA A 124 -1.86 8.30 -28.37
CA ALA A 124 -1.06 7.15 -28.76
C ALA A 124 -1.93 6.05 -29.39
N VAL A 125 -3.07 5.72 -28.78
CA VAL A 125 -3.99 4.70 -29.27
C VAL A 125 -4.75 5.15 -30.52
N THR A 126 -5.17 6.41 -30.62
CA THR A 126 -5.78 6.96 -31.84
C THR A 126 -4.77 6.94 -32.99
N TRP A 127 -3.53 7.35 -32.76
CA TRP A 127 -2.45 7.23 -33.75
C TRP A 127 -2.27 5.76 -34.17
N HIS A 128 -2.32 4.82 -33.24
CA HIS A 128 -2.24 3.40 -33.56
C HIS A 128 -3.39 2.94 -34.45
N GLY A 129 -4.64 3.33 -34.14
CA GLY A 129 -5.81 3.06 -34.98
C GLY A 129 -5.66 3.60 -36.40
N VAL A 130 -5.19 4.85 -36.56
CA VAL A 130 -4.90 5.44 -37.89
C VAL A 130 -3.87 4.62 -38.66
N GLN A 131 -2.83 4.11 -38.00
CA GLN A 131 -1.81 3.29 -38.64
C GLN A 131 -2.35 1.91 -39.05
N LEU A 132 -3.18 1.28 -38.23
CA LEU A 132 -3.88 0.05 -38.59
C LEU A 132 -4.82 0.25 -39.78
N TRP A 133 -5.51 1.39 -39.84
CA TRP A 133 -6.39 1.74 -40.95
C TRP A 133 -5.59 1.97 -42.24
N ARG A 134 -4.46 2.68 -42.18
CA ARG A 134 -3.55 2.85 -43.32
C ARG A 134 -3.08 1.49 -43.85
N ARG A 135 -2.67 0.58 -42.96
CA ARG A 135 -2.31 -0.80 -43.34
C ARG A 135 -3.47 -1.54 -44.00
N LEU A 136 -4.68 -1.43 -43.43
CA LEU A 136 -5.88 -2.05 -43.99
C LEU A 136 -6.20 -1.53 -45.39
N ARG A 137 -6.04 -0.22 -45.64
CA ARG A 137 -6.23 0.38 -46.97
C ARG A 137 -5.17 -0.04 -47.98
N ALA A 138 -3.91 -0.19 -47.55
CA ALA A 138 -2.82 -0.62 -48.41
C ALA A 138 -2.80 -2.13 -48.70
N ALA A 139 -3.52 -2.94 -47.91
CA ALA A 139 -3.55 -4.39 -48.07
C ALA A 139 -4.45 -4.83 -49.23
N LEU A 140 -4.09 -5.92 -49.89
CA LEU A 140 -4.96 -6.62 -50.84
C LEU A 140 -6.19 -7.22 -50.13
N PRO A 141 -7.31 -7.46 -50.84
CA PRO A 141 -8.47 -8.15 -50.28
C PRO A 141 -8.08 -9.53 -49.71
N GLY A 142 -8.61 -9.87 -48.54
CA GLY A 142 -8.28 -11.13 -47.88
C GLY A 142 -9.12 -11.37 -46.63
N ARG A 143 -9.32 -12.66 -46.30
CA ARG A 143 -10.17 -13.15 -45.20
C ARG A 143 -9.85 -12.59 -43.81
N PHE A 144 -8.65 -12.07 -43.61
CA PHE A 144 -8.17 -11.60 -42.30
C PHE A 144 -8.33 -10.10 -42.06
N ARG A 145 -8.93 -9.37 -43.01
CA ARG A 145 -9.25 -7.95 -42.85
C ARG A 145 -10.24 -7.70 -41.71
N ILE A 146 -11.08 -8.69 -41.37
CA ILE A 146 -12.06 -8.55 -40.30
C ILE A 146 -11.40 -8.35 -38.93
N THR A 147 -10.33 -9.07 -38.60
CA THR A 147 -9.57 -8.90 -37.34
C THR A 147 -9.08 -7.47 -37.16
N ILE A 148 -8.66 -6.81 -38.24
CA ILE A 148 -8.19 -5.42 -38.17
C ILE A 148 -9.34 -4.44 -37.96
N ARG A 149 -10.54 -4.73 -38.49
CA ARG A 149 -11.74 -3.92 -38.21
C ARG A 149 -12.13 -3.95 -36.73
N TYR A 150 -11.95 -5.08 -36.06
CA TYR A 150 -12.10 -5.18 -34.61
C TYR A 150 -11.10 -4.27 -33.88
N TYR A 151 -9.83 -4.25 -34.29
CA TYR A 151 -8.83 -3.35 -33.70
C TYR A 151 -9.15 -1.87 -33.93
N LEU A 152 -9.72 -1.52 -35.09
CA LEU A 152 -10.15 -0.15 -35.36
C LEU A 152 -11.33 0.26 -34.47
N ALA A 153 -12.32 -0.62 -34.30
CA ALA A 153 -13.44 -0.38 -33.39
C ALA A 153 -13.00 -0.33 -31.92
N ALA A 154 -12.03 -1.15 -31.51
CA ALA A 154 -11.41 -1.05 -30.20
C ALA A 154 -10.74 0.32 -30.00
N ALA A 155 -9.93 0.76 -30.98
CA ALA A 155 -9.16 1.99 -30.87
C ALA A 155 -10.02 3.26 -30.71
N THR A 156 -11.28 3.24 -31.16
CA THR A 156 -12.21 4.36 -30.91
C THR A 156 -12.75 4.38 -29.48
N ALA A 157 -12.79 3.23 -28.79
CA ALA A 157 -13.27 3.15 -27.42
C ALA A 157 -12.28 3.77 -26.43
N MET A 158 -10.97 3.66 -26.66
CA MET A 158 -9.98 4.11 -25.69
C MET A 158 -10.04 5.61 -25.38
N PRO A 159 -10.11 6.55 -26.35
CA PRO A 159 -10.27 7.97 -26.06
C PRO A 159 -11.54 8.30 -25.25
N VAL A 160 -12.64 7.61 -25.54
CA VAL A 160 -13.92 7.77 -24.83
C VAL A 160 -13.79 7.28 -23.39
N GLY A 161 -13.20 6.09 -23.19
CA GLY A 161 -12.94 5.56 -21.86
C GLY A 161 -11.96 6.41 -21.07
N ALA A 162 -10.89 6.92 -21.70
CA ALA A 162 -9.94 7.85 -21.08
C ALA A 162 -10.62 9.15 -20.64
N PHE A 163 -11.54 9.69 -21.44
CA PHE A 163 -12.36 10.85 -21.07
C PHE A 163 -13.20 10.56 -19.81
N PHE A 164 -13.91 9.43 -19.76
CA PHE A 164 -14.64 9.03 -18.54
C PHE A 164 -13.72 8.84 -17.34
N GLY A 165 -12.50 8.31 -17.54
CA GLY A 165 -11.49 8.18 -16.48
C GLY A 165 -11.05 9.52 -15.91
N VAL A 166 -10.87 10.54 -16.77
CA VAL A 166 -10.55 11.92 -16.36
C VAL A 166 -11.70 12.56 -15.57
N LEU A 167 -12.95 12.29 -15.94
CA LEU A 167 -14.11 12.74 -15.17
C LEU A 167 -14.18 12.05 -13.80
N LEU A 168 -13.94 10.75 -13.75
CA LEU A 168 -13.87 9.99 -12.50
C LEU A 168 -12.76 10.48 -11.56
N ALA A 169 -11.63 10.92 -12.11
CA ALA A 169 -10.53 11.47 -11.32
C ALA A 169 -10.92 12.73 -10.53
N ARG A 170 -12.03 13.40 -10.87
CA ARG A 170 -12.59 14.50 -10.06
C ARG A 170 -13.45 14.05 -8.88
N GLN A 171 -13.62 12.74 -8.68
CA GLN A 171 -14.41 12.16 -7.59
C GLN A 171 -15.83 12.78 -7.50
N PRO A 172 -16.63 12.73 -8.59
CA PRO A 172 -17.99 13.24 -8.55
C PRO A 172 -18.82 12.53 -7.47
N ALA A 173 -19.87 13.19 -6.97
CA ALA A 173 -20.82 12.57 -6.06
C ALA A 173 -21.67 11.50 -6.75
N ASP A 174 -22.32 10.65 -5.96
CA ASP A 174 -23.30 9.72 -6.48
C ASP A 174 -24.58 10.46 -6.93
N PRO A 175 -25.28 9.95 -7.97
CA PRO A 175 -25.07 8.68 -8.68
C PRO A 175 -24.07 8.76 -9.84
N TRP A 176 -23.52 9.95 -10.14
CA TRP A 176 -22.66 10.15 -11.31
C TRP A 176 -21.36 9.36 -11.22
N HIS A 177 -20.80 9.20 -10.02
CA HIS A 177 -19.63 8.35 -9.82
C HIS A 177 -19.88 6.93 -10.30
N ALA A 178 -20.89 6.23 -9.75
CA ALA A 178 -21.19 4.86 -10.13
C ALA A 178 -21.53 4.69 -11.62
N ARG A 179 -22.33 5.61 -12.19
CA ARG A 179 -22.63 5.62 -13.63
C ARG A 179 -21.37 5.73 -14.47
N LEU A 180 -20.46 6.64 -14.11
CA LEU A 180 -19.19 6.81 -14.80
C LEU A 180 -18.24 5.63 -14.61
N VAL A 181 -18.22 4.99 -13.44
CA VAL A 181 -17.44 3.76 -13.19
C VAL A 181 -17.86 2.66 -14.16
N VAL A 182 -19.17 2.42 -14.30
CA VAL A 182 -19.70 1.42 -15.24
C VAL A 182 -19.42 1.86 -16.69
N ALA A 183 -19.67 3.12 -17.06
CA ALA A 183 -19.41 3.62 -18.41
C ALA A 183 -17.94 3.52 -18.81
N HIS A 184 -17.02 3.97 -17.94
CA HIS A 184 -15.57 3.86 -18.11
C HIS A 184 -15.16 2.40 -18.27
N SER A 185 -15.56 1.55 -17.32
CA SER A 185 -15.16 0.16 -17.27
C SER A 185 -15.70 -0.63 -18.46
N MET A 186 -16.95 -0.42 -18.88
CA MET A 186 -17.51 -1.09 -20.06
C MET A 186 -16.87 -0.61 -21.36
N THR A 187 -16.58 0.68 -21.48
CA THR A 187 -15.86 1.22 -22.65
C THR A 187 -14.45 0.62 -22.75
N MET A 188 -13.74 0.51 -21.63
CA MET A 188 -12.37 -0.01 -21.60
C MET A 188 -12.32 -1.55 -21.69
N ALA A 189 -13.13 -2.26 -20.91
CA ALA A 189 -13.12 -3.72 -20.85
C ALA A 189 -13.80 -4.36 -22.07
N LEU A 190 -14.96 -3.85 -22.51
CA LEU A 190 -15.71 -4.45 -23.63
C LEU A 190 -15.33 -3.82 -24.97
N GLY A 191 -15.14 -2.50 -25.00
CA GLY A 191 -14.75 -1.76 -26.19
C GLY A 191 -13.27 -1.96 -26.52
N TRP A 192 -12.37 -1.38 -25.72
CA TRP A 192 -10.93 -1.43 -26.00
C TRP A 192 -10.36 -2.87 -25.93
N LEU A 193 -10.53 -3.55 -24.79
CA LEU A 193 -9.95 -4.88 -24.59
C LEU A 193 -10.77 -5.98 -25.28
N GLY A 194 -12.08 -6.04 -25.04
CA GLY A 194 -12.96 -7.09 -25.53
C GLY A 194 -12.99 -7.20 -27.06
N LEU A 195 -13.12 -6.08 -27.78
CA LEU A 195 -13.05 -6.09 -29.25
C LEU A 195 -11.65 -6.47 -29.76
N THR A 196 -10.58 -6.01 -29.09
CA THR A 196 -9.21 -6.42 -29.45
C THR A 196 -9.02 -7.93 -29.30
N VAL A 197 -9.46 -8.49 -28.17
CA VAL A 197 -9.32 -9.92 -27.87
C VAL A 197 -10.13 -10.78 -28.85
N THR A 198 -11.41 -10.44 -29.04
CA THR A 198 -12.29 -11.17 -29.96
C THR A 198 -11.76 -11.13 -31.40
N GLY A 199 -11.27 -9.98 -31.87
CA GLY A 199 -10.63 -9.88 -33.19
C GLY A 199 -9.39 -10.76 -33.31
N THR A 200 -8.53 -10.76 -32.29
CA THR A 200 -7.26 -11.51 -32.29
C THR A 200 -7.50 -13.02 -32.26
N LEU A 201 -8.36 -13.49 -31.36
CA LEU A 201 -8.55 -14.92 -31.10
C LEU A 201 -9.15 -15.67 -32.28
N VAL A 202 -9.90 -15.02 -33.18
CA VAL A 202 -10.36 -15.64 -34.44
C VAL A 202 -9.21 -16.31 -35.20
N THR A 203 -8.05 -15.67 -35.22
CA THR A 203 -6.86 -16.16 -35.93
C THR A 203 -5.84 -16.78 -35.01
N PHE A 204 -5.71 -16.26 -33.79
CA PHE A 204 -4.68 -16.68 -32.84
C PHE A 204 -5.05 -17.95 -32.07
N TRP A 205 -6.34 -18.20 -31.80
CA TRP A 205 -6.77 -19.41 -31.10
C TRP A 205 -6.43 -20.70 -31.87
N PRO A 206 -6.70 -20.82 -33.18
CA PRO A 206 -6.21 -21.95 -33.98
C PRO A 206 -4.68 -22.09 -33.96
N THR A 207 -3.95 -20.98 -33.94
CA THR A 207 -2.48 -20.99 -33.83
C THR A 207 -2.01 -21.56 -32.49
N LEU A 208 -2.60 -21.12 -31.38
CA LEU A 208 -2.30 -21.64 -30.05
C LEU A 208 -2.57 -23.15 -29.94
N LEU A 209 -3.69 -23.60 -30.52
CA LEU A 209 -4.07 -25.02 -30.55
C LEU A 209 -3.30 -25.85 -31.58
N ARG A 210 -2.60 -25.20 -32.51
CA ARG A 210 -2.02 -25.82 -33.72
C ARG A 210 -3.07 -26.60 -34.52
N ALA A 211 -4.24 -26.01 -34.69
CA ALA A 211 -5.38 -26.57 -35.40
C ALA A 211 -5.77 -25.72 -36.61
N ARG A 212 -6.49 -26.34 -37.57
CA ARG A 212 -7.11 -25.60 -38.67
C ARG A 212 -8.27 -24.74 -38.15
N MET A 213 -8.30 -23.48 -38.56
CA MET A 213 -9.38 -22.52 -38.31
C MET A 213 -10.74 -23.05 -38.80
N ASP A 214 -11.85 -22.64 -38.16
CA ASP A 214 -13.21 -22.93 -38.67
C ASP A 214 -13.42 -22.18 -40.00
N ASP A 215 -14.00 -22.86 -40.99
CA ASP A 215 -14.23 -22.26 -42.31
C ASP A 215 -15.26 -21.12 -42.25
N ARG A 216 -16.12 -21.08 -41.21
CA ARG A 216 -17.09 -20.01 -40.95
C ARG A 216 -16.55 -18.88 -40.07
N ALA A 217 -15.30 -18.98 -39.58
CA ALA A 217 -14.76 -18.06 -38.59
C ALA A 217 -14.84 -16.58 -39.03
N GLU A 218 -14.57 -16.30 -40.30
CA GLU A 218 -14.68 -14.95 -40.86
C GLU A 218 -16.12 -14.43 -40.86
N ALA A 219 -17.09 -15.26 -41.30
CA ALA A 219 -18.49 -14.88 -41.37
C ALA A 219 -19.07 -14.60 -39.98
N LEU A 220 -18.76 -15.48 -39.01
CA LEU A 220 -19.19 -15.32 -37.62
C LEU A 220 -18.59 -14.05 -36.98
N ALA A 221 -17.30 -13.77 -37.21
CA ALA A 221 -16.68 -12.53 -36.76
C ALA A 221 -17.29 -11.29 -37.41
N ARG A 222 -17.60 -11.35 -38.71
CA ARG A 222 -18.23 -10.23 -39.43
C ARG A 222 -19.63 -9.91 -38.90
N GLN A 223 -20.40 -10.95 -38.56
CA GLN A 223 -21.75 -10.81 -37.99
C GLN A 223 -21.71 -10.33 -36.53
N ALA A 224 -20.74 -10.80 -35.74
CA ALA A 224 -20.65 -10.46 -34.33
C ALA A 224 -20.18 -9.02 -34.07
N LEU A 225 -19.25 -8.48 -34.89
CA LEU A 225 -18.71 -7.14 -34.68
C LEU A 225 -19.77 -6.03 -34.48
N PRO A 226 -20.77 -5.86 -35.37
CA PRO A 226 -21.78 -4.82 -35.18
C PRO A 226 -22.60 -5.06 -33.91
N VAL A 227 -22.93 -6.31 -33.57
CA VAL A 227 -23.68 -6.65 -32.35
C VAL A 227 -22.88 -6.27 -31.10
N LEU A 228 -21.58 -6.55 -31.07
CA LEU A 228 -20.70 -6.18 -29.96
C LEU A 228 -20.56 -4.66 -29.81
N VAL A 229 -20.41 -3.93 -30.91
CA VAL A 229 -20.33 -2.46 -30.90
C VAL A 229 -21.65 -1.83 -30.46
N ILE A 230 -22.78 -2.33 -30.95
CA ILE A 230 -24.11 -1.88 -30.51
C ILE A 230 -24.31 -2.18 -29.03
N GLY A 231 -23.97 -3.39 -28.58
CA GLY A 231 -24.10 -3.80 -27.18
C GLY A 231 -23.32 -2.89 -26.23
N VAL A 232 -22.05 -2.59 -26.52
CA VAL A 232 -21.28 -1.66 -25.67
C VAL A 232 -21.81 -0.23 -25.74
N THR A 233 -22.27 0.24 -26.91
CA THR A 233 -22.83 1.59 -27.07
C THR A 233 -24.12 1.75 -26.27
N ILE A 234 -25.02 0.77 -26.33
CA ILE A 234 -26.26 0.74 -25.54
C ILE A 234 -25.94 0.65 -24.05
N ALA A 235 -24.99 -0.21 -23.66
CA ALA A 235 -24.61 -0.35 -22.25
C ALA A 235 -24.07 0.97 -21.67
N VAL A 236 -23.16 1.63 -22.39
CA VAL A 236 -22.58 2.91 -21.97
C VAL A 236 -23.63 4.02 -21.99
N GLY A 237 -24.45 4.12 -23.04
CA GLY A 237 -25.53 5.10 -23.14
C GLY A 237 -26.57 4.93 -22.04
N GLY A 238 -26.95 3.68 -21.74
CA GLY A 238 -27.83 3.35 -20.62
C GLY A 238 -27.24 3.74 -19.28
N ALA A 239 -25.95 3.48 -19.05
CA ALA A 239 -25.29 3.82 -17.80
C ALA A 239 -25.23 5.34 -17.59
N LEU A 240 -24.86 6.10 -18.63
CA LEU A 240 -24.82 7.56 -18.59
C LEU A 240 -26.21 8.18 -18.41
N ALA A 241 -27.23 7.61 -19.05
CA ALA A 241 -28.63 8.03 -18.87
C ALA A 241 -29.21 7.60 -17.52
N GLY A 242 -28.55 6.71 -16.79
CA GLY A 242 -29.04 6.16 -15.53
C GLY A 242 -30.12 5.09 -15.66
N TRP A 243 -30.29 4.48 -16.85
CA TRP A 243 -31.29 3.46 -17.12
C TRP A 243 -30.73 2.05 -16.92
N HIS A 244 -31.07 1.41 -15.81
CA HIS A 244 -30.67 0.02 -15.51
C HIS A 244 -31.09 -0.96 -16.62
N PRO A 245 -32.36 -1.00 -17.08
CA PRO A 245 -32.78 -2.00 -18.06
C PRO A 245 -32.07 -1.84 -19.40
N LEU A 246 -31.82 -0.59 -19.83
CA LEU A 246 -31.10 -0.30 -21.06
C LEU A 246 -29.63 -0.71 -20.95
N THR A 247 -28.99 -0.43 -19.81
CA THR A 247 -27.62 -0.87 -19.54
C THR A 247 -27.49 -2.39 -19.62
N SER A 248 -28.36 -3.11 -18.90
CA SER A 248 -28.38 -4.57 -18.87
C SER A 248 -28.73 -5.16 -20.24
N LEU A 249 -29.65 -4.56 -21.00
CA LEU A 249 -29.93 -4.96 -22.38
C LEU A 249 -28.69 -4.84 -23.28
N GLY A 250 -27.93 -3.76 -23.15
CA GLY A 250 -26.66 -3.58 -23.87
C GLY A 250 -25.64 -4.67 -23.54
N LEU A 251 -25.49 -4.99 -22.25
CA LEU A 251 -24.57 -6.04 -21.77
C LEU A 251 -25.01 -7.44 -22.22
N MET A 252 -26.32 -7.74 -22.18
CA MET A 252 -26.87 -9.00 -22.68
C MET A 252 -26.72 -9.11 -24.21
N THR A 253 -26.89 -8.02 -24.94
CA THR A 253 -26.62 -7.96 -26.38
C THR A 253 -25.16 -8.25 -26.68
N TYR A 254 -24.24 -7.67 -25.88
CA TYR A 254 -22.80 -7.96 -26.00
C TYR A 254 -22.50 -9.44 -25.71
N ALA A 255 -23.06 -10.01 -24.63
CA ALA A 255 -22.90 -11.42 -24.29
C ALA A 255 -23.43 -12.36 -25.38
N ALA A 256 -24.60 -12.06 -25.96
CA ALA A 256 -25.14 -12.81 -27.10
C ALA A 256 -24.21 -12.73 -28.33
N GLY A 257 -23.65 -11.55 -28.61
CA GLY A 257 -22.63 -11.37 -29.64
C GLY A 257 -21.37 -12.22 -29.40
N LEU A 258 -20.91 -12.32 -28.15
CA LEU A 258 -19.79 -13.19 -27.78
C LEU A 258 -20.11 -14.68 -27.96
N LEU A 259 -21.30 -15.13 -27.55
CA LEU A 259 -21.72 -16.52 -27.74
C LEU A 259 -21.84 -16.88 -29.22
N TRP A 260 -22.35 -15.96 -30.04
CA TRP A 260 -22.39 -16.12 -31.50
C TRP A 260 -20.98 -16.26 -32.08
N TRP A 261 -20.09 -15.35 -31.70
CA TRP A 261 -18.69 -15.36 -32.11
C TRP A 261 -17.92 -16.61 -31.64
N ALA A 262 -18.17 -17.08 -30.41
CA ALA A 262 -17.46 -18.21 -29.79
C ALA A 262 -17.59 -19.50 -30.59
N ARG A 263 -18.63 -19.65 -31.42
CA ARG A 263 -18.80 -20.77 -32.35
C ARG A 263 -17.60 -20.93 -33.29
N ALA A 264 -16.90 -19.84 -33.63
CA ALA A 264 -15.68 -19.88 -34.44
C ALA A 264 -14.50 -20.56 -33.72
N LEU A 265 -14.53 -20.64 -32.39
CA LEU A 265 -13.46 -21.23 -31.57
C LEU A 265 -13.69 -22.72 -31.27
N ILE A 266 -14.95 -23.18 -31.34
CA ILE A 266 -15.34 -24.55 -30.97
C ILE A 266 -14.71 -25.58 -31.90
N SER A 267 -14.80 -25.40 -33.21
CA SER A 267 -14.28 -26.37 -34.19
C SER A 267 -12.76 -26.59 -34.06
N PRO A 268 -11.91 -25.54 -33.98
CA PRO A 268 -10.49 -25.70 -33.66
C PRO A 268 -10.24 -26.44 -32.34
N ALA A 269 -10.99 -26.12 -31.28
CA ALA A 269 -10.82 -26.73 -29.95
C ALA A 269 -11.24 -28.21 -29.90
N ARG A 270 -12.24 -28.62 -30.70
CA ARG A 270 -12.62 -30.03 -30.82
C ARG A 270 -11.58 -30.85 -31.59
N ARG A 271 -10.93 -30.25 -32.59
CA ARG A 271 -9.90 -30.91 -33.40
C ARG A 271 -8.58 -31.07 -32.64
N SER A 272 -8.21 -30.07 -31.82
CA SER A 272 -7.03 -30.11 -30.97
C SER A 272 -7.42 -29.60 -29.59
N VAL A 273 -7.60 -30.53 -28.66
CA VAL A 273 -8.08 -30.22 -27.30
C VAL A 273 -7.05 -29.34 -26.58
N PRO A 274 -7.49 -28.26 -25.88
CA PRO A 274 -6.61 -27.45 -25.03
C PRO A 274 -5.87 -28.30 -23.99
N ARG A 275 -4.54 -28.42 -24.14
CA ARG A 275 -3.66 -29.24 -23.28
C ARG A 275 -2.33 -28.56 -22.98
N ARG A 276 -2.28 -27.23 -23.00
CA ARG A 276 -1.08 -26.44 -22.73
C ARG A 276 -1.44 -25.25 -21.88
N PHE A 277 -0.48 -24.74 -21.12
CA PHE A 277 -0.71 -23.56 -20.28
C PHE A 277 -1.41 -22.44 -21.05
N ALA A 278 -0.89 -22.07 -22.22
CA ALA A 278 -1.46 -21.01 -23.06
C ALA A 278 -2.92 -21.26 -23.47
N THR A 279 -3.27 -22.49 -23.87
CA THR A 279 -4.60 -22.80 -24.40
C THR A 279 -5.63 -22.98 -23.29
N VAL A 280 -5.25 -23.63 -22.18
CA VAL A 280 -6.12 -23.79 -21.01
C VAL A 280 -6.35 -22.45 -20.31
N SER A 281 -5.27 -21.68 -20.07
CA SER A 281 -5.38 -20.37 -19.42
C SER A 281 -6.22 -19.39 -20.24
N ALA A 282 -6.05 -19.36 -21.58
CA ALA A 282 -6.88 -18.53 -22.46
C ALA A 282 -8.34 -18.98 -22.51
N ALA A 283 -8.63 -20.29 -22.48
CA ALA A 283 -10.01 -20.79 -22.40
C ALA A 283 -10.70 -20.33 -21.11
N CYS A 284 -10.04 -20.53 -19.97
CA CYS A 284 -10.54 -20.07 -18.67
C CYS A 284 -10.74 -18.54 -18.64
N ALA A 285 -9.82 -17.77 -19.23
CA ALA A 285 -9.97 -16.32 -19.32
C ALA A 285 -11.22 -15.88 -20.12
N LEU A 286 -11.56 -16.60 -21.19
CA LEU A 286 -12.79 -16.35 -21.95
C LEU A 286 -14.05 -16.71 -21.16
N THR A 287 -13.99 -17.78 -20.36
CA THR A 287 -15.08 -18.13 -19.44
C THR A 287 -15.30 -17.03 -18.40
N TRP A 288 -14.22 -16.54 -17.79
CA TRP A 288 -14.29 -15.39 -16.87
C TRP A 288 -14.85 -14.15 -17.55
N PHE A 289 -14.47 -13.88 -18.80
CA PHE A 289 -14.98 -12.71 -19.52
C PHE A 289 -16.50 -12.76 -19.69
N VAL A 290 -17.03 -13.88 -20.18
CA VAL A 290 -18.48 -14.04 -20.37
C VAL A 290 -19.20 -14.01 -19.02
N ALA A 291 -18.70 -14.73 -18.02
CA ALA A 291 -19.29 -14.77 -16.68
C ALA A 291 -19.34 -13.38 -16.05
N ALA A 292 -18.27 -12.59 -16.18
CA ALA A 292 -18.22 -11.24 -15.62
C ALA A 292 -19.17 -10.28 -16.35
N VAL A 293 -19.30 -10.35 -17.69
CA VAL A 293 -20.27 -9.53 -18.43
C VAL A 293 -21.70 -9.84 -17.96
N VAL A 294 -22.02 -11.12 -17.79
CA VAL A 294 -23.33 -11.54 -17.27
C VAL A 294 -23.53 -11.07 -15.83
N ALA A 295 -22.51 -11.21 -14.98
CA ALA A 295 -22.55 -10.77 -13.60
C ALA A 295 -22.80 -9.25 -13.48
N VAL A 296 -22.13 -8.41 -14.29
CA VAL A 296 -22.40 -6.97 -14.31
C VAL A 296 -23.84 -6.69 -14.77
N ALA A 297 -24.32 -7.39 -15.79
CA ALA A 297 -25.67 -7.17 -16.29
C ALA A 297 -26.76 -7.52 -15.26
N VAL A 298 -26.56 -8.62 -14.52
CA VAL A 298 -27.42 -9.03 -13.42
C VAL A 298 -27.33 -8.05 -12.27
N LEU A 299 -26.11 -7.66 -11.88
CA LEU A 299 -25.88 -6.67 -10.82
C LEU A 299 -26.67 -5.40 -11.12
N VAL A 300 -26.45 -4.78 -12.28
CA VAL A 300 -27.13 -3.54 -12.69
C VAL A 300 -28.65 -3.71 -12.80
N LEU A 301 -29.14 -4.89 -13.19
CA LEU A 301 -30.58 -5.11 -13.36
C LEU A 301 -31.30 -5.28 -12.03
N VAL A 302 -30.68 -5.96 -11.08
CA VAL A 302 -31.29 -6.36 -9.81
C VAL A 302 -31.14 -5.28 -8.74
N THR A 303 -30.09 -4.48 -8.79
CA THR A 303 -29.92 -3.38 -7.82
C THR A 303 -30.85 -2.20 -8.13
N PRO A 304 -31.53 -1.65 -7.11
CA PRO A 304 -32.53 -0.61 -7.27
C PRO A 304 -31.93 0.75 -7.65
N ASP A 305 -30.72 1.06 -7.20
CA ASP A 305 -30.04 2.33 -7.47
C ASP A 305 -28.56 2.17 -7.84
N TRP A 306 -28.02 3.21 -8.48
CA TRP A 306 -26.65 3.21 -8.99
C TRP A 306 -25.59 3.24 -7.88
N THR A 307 -25.90 3.75 -6.70
CA THR A 307 -24.96 3.78 -5.57
C THR A 307 -24.62 2.35 -5.14
N GLU A 308 -25.65 1.49 -5.05
CA GLU A 308 -25.48 0.08 -4.70
C GLU A 308 -24.76 -0.70 -5.81
N VAL A 309 -25.00 -0.37 -7.09
CA VAL A 309 -24.21 -0.88 -8.22
C VAL A 309 -22.72 -0.60 -8.00
N GLY A 310 -22.39 0.66 -7.69
CA GLY A 310 -21.00 1.09 -7.45
C GLY A 310 -20.34 0.32 -6.30
N ALA A 311 -21.09 0.09 -5.21
CA ALA A 311 -20.58 -0.62 -4.03
C ALA A 311 -20.15 -2.07 -4.29
N HIS A 312 -20.85 -2.77 -5.19
CA HIS A 312 -20.57 -4.16 -5.51
C HIS A 312 -19.70 -4.33 -6.76
N TYR A 313 -19.45 -3.24 -7.50
CA TYR A 313 -18.76 -3.30 -8.78
C TYR A 313 -17.30 -3.71 -8.65
N ASP A 314 -16.61 -3.32 -7.57
CA ASP A 314 -15.18 -3.57 -7.37
C ASP A 314 -14.82 -5.07 -7.41
N LEU A 315 -15.70 -5.93 -6.89
CA LEU A 315 -15.52 -7.38 -6.94
C LEU A 315 -15.54 -7.89 -8.40
N VAL A 316 -16.47 -7.39 -9.20
CA VAL A 316 -16.62 -7.79 -10.60
C VAL A 316 -15.49 -7.21 -11.46
N ALA A 317 -15.04 -6.00 -11.15
CA ALA A 317 -13.89 -5.36 -11.78
C ALA A 317 -12.60 -6.17 -11.54
N ALA A 318 -12.38 -6.67 -10.32
CA ALA A 318 -11.25 -7.54 -10.00
C ALA A 318 -11.30 -8.85 -10.79
N ALA A 319 -12.48 -9.46 -10.94
CA ALA A 319 -12.66 -10.66 -11.77
C ALA A 319 -12.34 -10.41 -13.26
N LEU A 320 -12.76 -9.26 -13.80
CA LEU A 320 -12.42 -8.84 -15.17
C LEU A 320 -10.91 -8.59 -15.33
N ALA A 321 -10.27 -7.93 -14.36
CA ALA A 321 -8.86 -7.61 -14.42
C ALA A 321 -7.98 -8.86 -14.32
N VAL A 322 -8.20 -9.71 -13.31
CA VAL A 322 -7.34 -10.86 -13.01
C VAL A 322 -7.76 -12.08 -13.82
N GLY A 323 -9.03 -12.49 -13.71
CA GLY A 323 -9.55 -13.72 -14.32
C GLY A 323 -9.65 -13.65 -15.83
N PHE A 324 -9.93 -12.48 -16.40
CA PHE A 324 -9.94 -12.29 -17.86
C PHE A 324 -8.65 -11.66 -18.38
N ALA A 325 -8.41 -10.37 -18.12
CA ALA A 325 -7.42 -9.60 -18.87
C ALA A 325 -5.98 -10.08 -18.61
N LEU A 326 -5.59 -10.16 -17.34
CA LEU A 326 -4.26 -10.59 -16.93
C LEU A 326 -4.02 -12.03 -17.35
N GLN A 327 -4.91 -12.94 -16.98
CA GLN A 327 -4.81 -14.36 -17.32
C GLN A 327 -4.68 -14.60 -18.83
N LEU A 328 -5.39 -13.84 -19.67
CA LEU A 328 -5.28 -13.91 -21.12
C LEU A 328 -3.94 -13.40 -21.64
N VAL A 329 -3.42 -12.30 -21.08
CA VAL A 329 -2.11 -11.76 -21.47
C VAL A 329 -1.00 -12.73 -21.09
N LEU A 330 -1.03 -13.33 -19.89
CA LEU A 330 -0.08 -14.36 -19.48
C LEU A 330 -0.14 -15.57 -20.44
N ALA A 331 -1.35 -15.98 -20.83
CA ALA A 331 -1.56 -17.04 -21.81
C ALA A 331 -0.93 -16.69 -23.17
N ALA A 332 -1.22 -15.50 -23.71
CA ALA A 332 -0.71 -15.06 -25.00
C ALA A 332 0.82 -14.90 -24.99
N LEU A 333 1.40 -14.27 -23.97
CA LEU A 333 2.84 -14.02 -23.85
C LEU A 333 3.62 -15.32 -23.70
N SER A 334 3.07 -16.34 -23.01
CA SER A 334 3.73 -17.64 -22.90
C SER A 334 4.00 -18.30 -24.26
N HIS A 335 3.19 -17.97 -25.28
CA HIS A 335 3.40 -18.42 -26.65
C HIS A 335 4.17 -17.41 -27.52
N LEU A 336 3.84 -16.12 -27.40
CA LEU A 336 4.37 -15.07 -28.27
C LEU A 336 5.84 -14.73 -27.98
N VAL A 337 6.25 -14.74 -26.71
CA VAL A 337 7.64 -14.40 -26.33
C VAL A 337 8.64 -15.40 -26.93
N PRO A 338 8.46 -16.73 -26.80
CA PRO A 338 9.34 -17.68 -27.46
C PRO A 338 9.27 -17.64 -28.99
N SER A 339 8.10 -17.34 -29.59
CA SER A 339 7.93 -17.39 -31.05
C SER A 339 8.65 -16.25 -31.77
N VAL A 340 8.74 -15.06 -31.17
CA VAL A 340 9.47 -13.92 -31.77
C VAL A 340 10.98 -14.03 -31.68
N LEU A 341 11.52 -14.89 -30.81
CA LEU A 341 12.96 -15.16 -30.73
C LEU A 341 13.50 -15.93 -31.95
N GLY A 342 12.62 -16.59 -32.71
CA GLY A 342 12.98 -17.37 -33.90
C GLY A 342 13.85 -18.60 -33.58
N GLY A 343 14.47 -19.21 -34.60
CA GLY A 343 15.35 -20.37 -34.42
C GLY A 343 14.70 -21.74 -34.63
N GLY A 344 13.48 -21.77 -35.18
CA GLY A 344 12.80 -22.99 -35.59
C GLY A 344 12.06 -23.73 -34.45
N PRO A 345 11.45 -24.88 -34.75
CA PRO A 345 10.56 -25.57 -33.81
C PRO A 345 11.22 -26.07 -32.53
N ALA A 346 12.52 -26.37 -32.55
CA ALA A 346 13.26 -26.82 -31.36
C ALA A 346 13.45 -25.69 -30.33
N VAL A 347 13.83 -24.50 -30.78
CA VAL A 347 14.00 -23.31 -29.94
C VAL A 347 12.69 -22.86 -29.30
N LEU A 348 11.62 -22.90 -30.09
CA LEU A 348 10.27 -22.61 -29.61
C LEU A 348 9.86 -23.60 -28.51
N ARG A 349 10.09 -24.90 -28.71
CA ARG A 349 9.77 -25.95 -27.73
C ARG A 349 10.52 -25.75 -26.41
N ALA A 350 11.83 -25.50 -26.48
CA ALA A 350 12.66 -25.29 -25.29
C ALA A 350 12.16 -24.14 -24.41
N GLY A 351 11.64 -23.06 -25.02
CA GLY A 351 11.01 -21.96 -24.28
C GLY A 351 9.65 -22.34 -23.70
N LEU A 352 8.80 -23.01 -24.49
CA LEU A 352 7.46 -23.43 -24.05
C LEU A 352 7.50 -24.39 -22.86
N ASP A 353 8.47 -25.31 -22.81
CA ASP A 353 8.58 -26.31 -21.74
C ASP A 353 8.71 -25.69 -20.34
N TRP A 354 9.29 -24.50 -20.22
CA TRP A 354 9.33 -23.77 -18.95
C TRP A 354 7.94 -23.31 -18.49
N PHE A 355 7.10 -22.87 -19.42
CA PHE A 355 5.73 -22.47 -19.10
C PHE A 355 4.81 -23.66 -18.79
N GLU A 356 5.18 -24.89 -19.16
CA GLU A 356 4.41 -26.09 -18.79
C GLU A 356 4.74 -26.58 -17.36
N ARG A 357 5.85 -26.11 -16.74
CA ARG A 357 6.20 -26.50 -15.37
C ARG A 357 5.16 -25.99 -14.38
N GLY A 358 4.58 -26.93 -13.62
CA GLY A 358 3.51 -26.64 -12.65
C GLY A 358 2.30 -25.93 -13.27
N ALA A 359 2.08 -26.02 -14.57
CA ALA A 359 1.04 -25.26 -15.26
C ALA A 359 -0.39 -25.57 -14.75
N PRO A 360 -0.81 -26.84 -14.62
CA PRO A 360 -2.10 -27.19 -14.00
C PRO A 360 -2.27 -26.59 -12.61
N PHE A 361 -1.24 -26.70 -11.76
CA PHE A 361 -1.28 -26.13 -10.40
C PHE A 361 -1.54 -24.63 -10.45
N ARG A 362 -0.77 -23.88 -11.26
CA ARG A 362 -0.91 -22.43 -11.38
C ARG A 362 -2.26 -22.00 -11.94
N VAL A 363 -2.78 -22.72 -12.94
CA VAL A 363 -4.10 -22.43 -13.52
C VAL A 363 -5.21 -22.71 -12.50
N VAL A 364 -5.16 -23.84 -11.78
CA VAL A 364 -6.15 -24.17 -10.75
C VAL A 364 -6.11 -23.16 -9.62
N VAL A 365 -4.93 -22.82 -9.10
CA VAL A 365 -4.77 -21.82 -8.04
C VAL A 365 -5.30 -20.46 -8.46
N LEU A 366 -4.98 -20.00 -9.67
CA LEU A 366 -5.47 -18.71 -10.17
C LEU A 366 -7.00 -18.71 -10.27
N ASN A 367 -7.60 -19.74 -10.89
CA ASN A 367 -9.04 -19.73 -11.18
C ASN A 367 -9.90 -20.10 -9.96
N LEU A 368 -9.57 -21.18 -9.25
CA LEU A 368 -10.31 -21.60 -8.06
C LEU A 368 -10.05 -20.64 -6.88
N GLY A 369 -8.81 -20.18 -6.72
CA GLY A 369 -8.48 -19.18 -5.71
C GLY A 369 -9.23 -17.87 -5.93
N LEU A 370 -9.30 -17.38 -7.17
CA LEU A 370 -10.09 -16.18 -7.50
C LEU A 370 -11.59 -16.41 -7.31
N ALA A 371 -12.13 -17.57 -7.71
CA ALA A 371 -13.55 -17.88 -7.53
C ALA A 371 -13.94 -17.91 -6.05
N LEU A 372 -13.11 -18.50 -5.19
CA LEU A 372 -13.32 -18.48 -3.74
C LEU A 372 -13.16 -17.08 -3.15
N TRP A 373 -12.20 -16.30 -3.65
CA TRP A 373 -11.98 -14.91 -3.20
C TRP A 373 -13.19 -13.99 -3.47
N LEU A 374 -13.97 -14.27 -4.51
CA LEU A 374 -15.21 -13.53 -4.83
C LEU A 374 -16.38 -13.88 -3.89
N LEU A 375 -16.28 -14.95 -3.12
CA LEU A 375 -17.31 -15.29 -2.13
C LEU A 375 -17.23 -14.34 -0.92
N PRO A 376 -18.35 -14.18 -0.16
CA PRO A 376 -18.37 -13.40 1.07
C PRO A 376 -17.63 -14.14 2.20
N LEU A 377 -16.31 -14.21 2.10
CA LEU A 377 -15.41 -14.86 3.07
C LEU A 377 -14.82 -13.84 4.06
N PRO A 378 -14.43 -14.28 5.27
CA PRO A 378 -13.73 -13.43 6.25
C PRO A 378 -12.48 -12.76 5.66
N SER A 379 -12.16 -11.55 6.15
CA SER A 379 -11.04 -10.74 5.64
C SER A 379 -9.69 -11.48 5.62
N PRO A 380 -9.26 -12.19 6.70
CA PRO A 380 -8.00 -12.95 6.67
C PRO A 380 -7.96 -14.00 5.56
N THR A 381 -9.09 -14.68 5.33
CA THR A 381 -9.22 -15.70 4.28
C THR A 381 -9.18 -15.09 2.89
N ARG A 382 -9.87 -13.95 2.67
CA ARG A 382 -9.77 -13.21 1.40
C ARG A 382 -8.34 -12.72 1.15
N MET A 383 -7.65 -12.19 2.16
CA MET A 383 -6.26 -11.76 2.03
C MET A 383 -5.34 -12.94 1.67
N ALA A 384 -5.49 -14.08 2.36
CA ALA A 384 -4.67 -15.26 2.11
C ALA A 384 -4.90 -15.84 0.70
N LEU A 385 -6.16 -15.95 0.25
CA LEU A 385 -6.50 -16.35 -1.11
C LEU A 385 -5.97 -15.37 -2.16
N GLY A 386 -6.10 -14.07 -1.91
CA GLY A 386 -5.55 -13.02 -2.77
C GLY A 386 -4.03 -13.13 -2.91
N GLY A 387 -3.31 -13.33 -1.80
CA GLY A 387 -1.88 -13.57 -1.79
C GLY A 387 -1.47 -14.83 -2.57
N LEU A 388 -2.24 -15.91 -2.43
CA LEU A 388 -2.00 -17.15 -3.18
C LEU A 388 -2.19 -16.97 -4.69
N VAL A 389 -3.25 -16.26 -5.11
CA VAL A 389 -3.48 -15.91 -6.52
C VAL A 389 -2.37 -15.00 -7.05
N ALA A 390 -1.95 -14.00 -6.25
CA ALA A 390 -0.85 -13.11 -6.60
C ALA A 390 0.47 -13.87 -6.79
N LEU A 391 0.78 -14.86 -5.95
CA LEU A 391 1.96 -15.73 -6.11
C LEU A 391 1.90 -16.56 -7.39
N ALA A 392 0.72 -17.11 -7.72
CA ALA A 392 0.53 -17.86 -8.97
C ALA A 392 0.79 -16.96 -10.20
N VAL A 393 0.31 -15.72 -10.19
CA VAL A 393 0.60 -14.71 -11.22
C VAL A 393 2.09 -14.34 -11.22
N ALA A 394 2.67 -14.03 -10.06
CA ALA A 394 4.06 -13.59 -9.91
C ALA A 394 5.06 -14.63 -10.44
N SER A 395 4.75 -15.92 -10.30
CA SER A 395 5.57 -17.01 -10.83
C SER A 395 5.82 -16.92 -12.36
N PHE A 396 4.97 -16.21 -13.10
CA PHE A 396 5.12 -16.04 -14.54
C PHE A 396 6.36 -15.25 -14.94
N LEU A 397 6.78 -14.26 -14.14
CA LEU A 397 7.94 -13.43 -14.42
C LEU A 397 9.26 -14.22 -14.45
N PRO A 398 9.65 -14.98 -13.39
CA PRO A 398 10.86 -15.78 -13.43
C PRO A 398 10.79 -16.87 -14.50
N LEU A 399 9.61 -17.48 -14.73
CA LEU A 399 9.43 -18.47 -15.80
C LEU A 399 9.67 -17.87 -17.19
N THR A 400 9.26 -16.63 -17.42
CA THR A 400 9.52 -15.91 -18.68
C THR A 400 11.02 -15.68 -18.87
N GLY A 401 11.73 -15.23 -17.83
CA GLY A 401 13.18 -15.06 -17.88
C GLY A 401 13.92 -16.37 -18.18
N LEU A 402 13.49 -17.47 -17.55
CA LEU A 402 14.06 -18.80 -17.78
C LEU A 402 13.75 -19.34 -19.17
N ALA A 403 12.51 -19.16 -19.65
CA ALA A 403 12.10 -19.52 -21.00
C ALA A 403 12.92 -18.78 -22.07
N VAL A 404 13.12 -17.46 -21.90
CA VAL A 404 13.95 -16.65 -22.81
C VAL A 404 15.39 -17.13 -22.79
N ARG A 405 15.97 -17.36 -21.59
CA ARG A 405 17.35 -17.86 -21.44
C ARG A 405 17.54 -19.19 -22.18
N GLU A 406 16.59 -20.10 -22.05
CA GLU A 406 16.68 -21.43 -22.66
C GLU A 406 16.45 -21.39 -24.18
N SER A 407 15.49 -20.59 -24.66
CA SER A 407 15.33 -20.35 -26.09
C SER A 407 16.58 -19.74 -26.72
N VAL A 408 17.26 -18.81 -26.04
CA VAL A 408 18.53 -18.23 -26.54
C VAL A 408 19.64 -19.29 -26.57
N ARG A 409 19.76 -20.14 -25.54
CA ARG A 409 20.72 -21.25 -25.51
C ARG A 409 20.47 -22.26 -26.62
N ALA A 410 19.24 -22.73 -26.76
CA ALA A 410 18.84 -23.67 -27.81
C ALA A 410 19.10 -23.09 -29.21
N ARG A 411 18.88 -21.79 -29.40
CA ARG A 411 19.16 -21.12 -30.67
C ARG A 411 20.64 -21.07 -31.01
N ARG A 412 21.50 -20.79 -30.03
CA ARG A 412 22.97 -20.83 -30.20
C ARG A 412 23.43 -22.26 -30.54
N ALA A 413 22.92 -23.26 -29.83
CA ALA A 413 23.25 -24.66 -30.08
C ALA A 413 22.80 -25.15 -31.47
N ALA A 414 21.61 -24.74 -31.92
CA ALA A 414 21.09 -25.07 -33.26
C ALA A 414 21.85 -24.39 -34.40
N GLN A 415 22.60 -23.32 -34.12
CA GLN A 415 23.51 -22.68 -35.09
C GLN A 415 24.85 -23.42 -35.21
N THR A 416 25.27 -24.14 -34.17
CA THR A 416 26.54 -24.88 -34.14
C THR A 416 26.42 -26.33 -34.58
N VAL A 417 25.24 -26.96 -34.42
CA VAL A 417 25.01 -28.36 -34.81
C VAL A 417 23.81 -28.43 -35.75
N ALA A 418 24.06 -28.68 -37.04
CA ALA A 418 23.02 -28.88 -38.02
C ALA A 418 22.28 -30.20 -37.75
N GLY A 419 20.97 -30.13 -37.46
CA GLY A 419 20.10 -31.31 -37.40
C GLY A 419 19.80 -31.89 -36.01
N ALA A 420 20.08 -31.17 -34.91
CA ALA A 420 19.73 -31.66 -33.58
C ALA A 420 18.20 -31.84 -33.40
N THR A 421 17.75 -33.09 -33.31
CA THR A 421 16.37 -33.47 -33.00
C THR A 421 16.17 -33.50 -31.49
N VAL A 422 15.43 -32.52 -30.96
CA VAL A 422 15.04 -32.52 -29.54
C VAL A 422 13.86 -33.50 -29.37
N PRO A 423 13.97 -34.50 -28.47
CA PRO A 423 12.89 -35.47 -28.22
C PRO A 423 11.62 -34.76 -27.73
N VAL A 424 10.46 -35.25 -28.19
CA VAL A 424 9.16 -34.71 -27.80
C VAL A 424 8.73 -35.43 -26.52
N ASN A 425 8.64 -34.69 -25.41
CA ASN A 425 8.05 -35.22 -24.19
C ASN A 425 6.55 -34.90 -24.19
N GLU A 426 5.73 -35.86 -24.61
CA GLU A 426 4.27 -35.74 -24.57
C GLU A 426 3.74 -36.05 -23.16
N ARG A 427 4.05 -35.18 -22.20
CA ARG A 427 3.45 -35.29 -20.87
C ARG A 427 1.99 -34.84 -20.94
N ALA A 428 1.11 -35.60 -20.30
CA ALA A 428 -0.27 -35.17 -20.09
C ALA A 428 -0.28 -33.86 -19.30
N PHE A 429 -1.05 -32.87 -19.78
CA PHE A 429 -1.19 -31.59 -19.09
C PHE A 429 -1.78 -31.82 -17.69
N TRP A 430 -2.93 -32.48 -17.61
CA TRP A 430 -3.54 -32.82 -16.33
C TRP A 430 -2.82 -34.01 -15.70
N THR A 431 -2.27 -33.80 -14.51
CA THR A 431 -1.77 -34.88 -13.65
C THR A 431 -2.55 -34.84 -12.35
N SER A 432 -3.01 -36.01 -11.88
CA SER A 432 -3.77 -36.13 -10.62
C SER A 432 -3.00 -35.52 -9.44
N GLY A 433 -1.67 -35.69 -9.41
CA GLY A 433 -0.81 -35.13 -8.38
C GLY A 433 -0.80 -33.59 -8.33
N GLN A 434 -0.75 -32.90 -9.47
CA GLN A 434 -0.75 -31.43 -9.46
C GLN A 434 -2.14 -30.84 -9.18
N LEU A 435 -3.20 -31.51 -9.62
CA LEU A 435 -4.56 -31.12 -9.28
C LEU A 435 -4.80 -31.27 -7.78
N ALA A 436 -4.46 -32.44 -7.23
CA ALA A 436 -4.55 -32.71 -5.80
C ALA A 436 -3.72 -31.69 -5.00
N ALA A 437 -2.46 -31.44 -5.39
CA ALA A 437 -1.62 -30.45 -4.73
C ALA A 437 -2.22 -29.04 -4.75
N ALA A 438 -2.79 -28.59 -5.88
CA ALA A 438 -3.41 -27.27 -5.97
C ALA A 438 -4.63 -27.15 -5.04
N VAL A 439 -5.52 -28.14 -5.07
CA VAL A 439 -6.70 -28.17 -4.21
C VAL A 439 -6.31 -28.27 -2.74
N SER A 440 -5.34 -29.12 -2.40
CA SER A 440 -4.82 -29.27 -1.04
C SER A 440 -4.18 -27.98 -0.52
N VAL A 441 -3.41 -27.26 -1.33
CA VAL A 441 -2.82 -25.97 -0.93
C VAL A 441 -3.91 -24.92 -0.69
N ILE A 442 -4.92 -24.83 -1.57
CA ILE A 442 -6.04 -23.90 -1.38
C ILE A 442 -6.81 -24.27 -0.11
N ALA A 443 -7.15 -25.54 0.08
CA ALA A 443 -7.85 -26.02 1.25
C ALA A 443 -7.05 -25.76 2.54
N LEU A 444 -5.73 -25.97 2.51
CA LEU A 444 -4.85 -25.68 3.63
C LEU A 444 -4.80 -24.18 3.93
N VAL A 445 -4.68 -23.33 2.90
CA VAL A 445 -4.67 -21.87 3.08
C VAL A 445 -5.98 -21.39 3.69
N VAL A 446 -7.13 -21.88 3.19
CA VAL A 446 -8.44 -21.55 3.75
C VAL A 446 -8.59 -22.07 5.17
N ALA A 447 -8.22 -23.32 5.44
CA ALA A 447 -8.31 -23.90 6.78
C ALA A 447 -7.40 -23.17 7.78
N ALA A 448 -6.15 -22.89 7.40
CA ALA A 448 -5.19 -22.17 8.21
C ALA A 448 -5.63 -20.72 8.45
N SER A 449 -6.18 -20.03 7.44
CA SER A 449 -6.65 -18.65 7.62
C SER A 449 -7.91 -18.56 8.47
N LEU A 450 -8.75 -19.61 8.47
CA LEU A 450 -9.89 -19.74 9.38
C LEU A 450 -9.46 -20.15 10.80
N ALA A 451 -8.32 -20.82 10.95
CA ALA A 451 -7.77 -21.27 12.23
C ALA A 451 -6.85 -20.23 12.90
N LEU A 452 -6.33 -19.26 12.15
CA LEU A 452 -5.70 -18.08 12.74
C LEU A 452 -6.73 -17.41 13.64
N PRO A 453 -6.44 -17.19 14.94
CA PRO A 453 -7.27 -16.31 15.74
C PRO A 453 -7.23 -14.98 15.02
N SER A 454 -8.31 -14.63 14.34
CA SER A 454 -8.37 -13.32 13.70
C SER A 454 -8.06 -12.33 14.82
N ALA A 455 -7.23 -11.33 14.59
CA ALA A 455 -7.18 -10.20 15.53
C ALA A 455 -8.58 -9.54 15.64
N ALA A 456 -9.49 -9.87 14.72
CA ALA A 456 -10.94 -9.62 14.75
C ALA A 456 -11.82 -10.81 15.25
N ALA A 457 -11.24 -11.90 15.75
CA ALA A 457 -11.90 -13.11 16.25
C ALA A 457 -11.29 -13.61 17.57
N GLY A 458 -10.69 -12.70 18.34
CA GLY A 458 -10.82 -12.72 19.80
C GLY A 458 -12.22 -12.31 20.26
N GLY A 459 -13.05 -11.78 19.37
CA GLY A 459 -14.50 -11.85 19.52
C GLY A 459 -14.96 -13.21 19.01
N GLY A 460 -15.24 -14.14 19.92
CA GLY A 460 -16.34 -15.04 19.62
C GLY A 460 -17.51 -14.17 19.14
N ARG A 461 -18.33 -14.69 18.23
CA ARG A 461 -19.74 -14.28 18.29
C ARG A 461 -20.25 -14.71 19.66
N THR A 462 -19.95 -13.94 20.70
CA THR A 462 -20.97 -13.65 21.70
C THR A 462 -22.11 -13.12 20.85
N GLU A 463 -23.18 -13.89 20.72
CA GLU A 463 -24.47 -13.32 20.36
C GLU A 463 -24.69 -12.16 21.34
N VAL A 464 -24.31 -10.96 20.92
CA VAL A 464 -24.61 -9.77 21.68
C VAL A 464 -26.11 -9.62 21.52
N THR A 465 -26.84 -9.88 22.61
CA THR A 465 -28.30 -9.74 22.62
C THR A 465 -28.61 -8.29 22.26
N PRO A 466 -29.33 -8.01 21.17
CA PRO A 466 -29.69 -6.65 20.81
C PRO A 466 -30.42 -6.00 21.98
N THR A 467 -30.01 -4.81 22.37
CA THR A 467 -30.64 -4.08 23.48
C THR A 467 -32.05 -3.59 23.10
N GLY A 468 -32.33 -3.51 21.79
CA GLY A 468 -33.54 -2.89 21.24
C GLY A 468 -33.44 -1.38 21.13
N HIS A 469 -32.35 -0.76 21.61
CA HIS A 469 -32.12 0.68 21.52
C HIS A 469 -31.35 1.04 20.24
N THR A 470 -31.64 2.22 19.69
CA THR A 470 -30.94 2.78 18.53
C THR A 470 -30.15 4.02 18.96
N THR A 471 -28.84 3.99 18.76
CA THR A 471 -27.95 5.12 18.95
C THR A 471 -27.73 5.81 17.61
N THR A 472 -28.18 7.06 17.47
CA THR A 472 -27.97 7.87 16.26
C THR A 472 -26.91 8.94 16.51
N VAL A 473 -25.91 9.04 15.62
CA VAL A 473 -24.80 9.99 15.75
C VAL A 473 -24.65 10.83 14.49
N GLU A 474 -24.56 12.15 14.65
CA GLU A 474 -24.22 13.08 13.57
C GLU A 474 -22.69 13.15 13.42
N VAL A 475 -22.20 12.91 12.21
CA VAL A 475 -20.79 13.00 11.83
C VAL A 475 -20.67 14.00 10.69
N THR A 476 -19.70 14.89 10.76
CA THR A 476 -19.40 15.87 9.72
C THR A 476 -18.10 15.52 9.03
N ALA A 477 -18.06 15.52 7.69
CA ALA A 477 -16.81 15.47 6.93
C ALA A 477 -16.40 16.88 6.52
N ARG A 478 -15.23 17.33 6.96
CA ARG A 478 -14.65 18.64 6.64
C ARG A 478 -13.13 18.59 6.76
N ASP A 479 -12.40 19.34 5.93
CA ASP A 479 -10.94 19.51 6.01
C ASP A 479 -10.21 18.16 6.08
N MET A 480 -10.68 17.18 5.29
CA MET A 480 -10.14 15.81 5.22
C MET A 480 -10.17 15.04 6.55
N ARG A 481 -11.18 15.31 7.40
CA ARG A 481 -11.42 14.58 8.66
C ARG A 481 -12.92 14.33 8.88
N PHE A 482 -13.25 13.29 9.64
CA PHE A 482 -14.58 13.14 10.24
C PHE A 482 -14.59 13.82 11.61
N THR A 483 -15.66 14.55 11.92
CA THR A 483 -15.87 15.24 13.19
C THR A 483 -17.25 14.87 13.75
N PRO A 484 -17.33 14.19 14.90
CA PRO A 484 -16.20 13.63 15.65
C PRO A 484 -15.49 12.51 14.88
N ALA A 485 -14.19 12.33 15.11
CA ALA A 485 -13.39 11.24 14.52
C ALA A 485 -13.54 9.92 15.29
N SER A 486 -14.16 9.95 16.46
CA SER A 486 -14.54 8.75 17.22
C SER A 486 -15.90 8.92 17.88
N ILE A 487 -16.71 7.86 17.88
CA ILE A 487 -18.05 7.80 18.46
C ILE A 487 -18.14 6.58 19.38
N THR A 488 -18.75 6.72 20.57
CA THR A 488 -18.92 5.61 21.51
C THR A 488 -20.38 5.17 21.53
N VAL A 489 -20.63 3.87 21.40
CA VAL A 489 -21.96 3.26 21.28
C VAL A 489 -22.11 2.13 22.31
N PRO A 490 -23.24 1.99 23.01
CA PRO A 490 -23.43 0.85 23.93
C PRO A 490 -23.35 -0.51 23.22
N LEU A 491 -22.79 -1.51 23.90
CA LEU A 491 -22.74 -2.88 23.38
C LEU A 491 -24.17 -3.40 23.13
N GLY A 492 -24.46 -3.82 21.90
CA GLY A 492 -25.76 -4.38 21.53
C GLY A 492 -26.80 -3.36 21.05
N ASP A 493 -26.48 -2.07 21.03
CA ASP A 493 -27.30 -1.04 20.38
C ASP A 493 -27.21 -1.12 18.86
N ARG A 494 -28.28 -0.73 18.17
CA ARG A 494 -28.26 -0.45 16.73
C ARG A 494 -27.66 0.94 16.51
N LEU A 495 -26.62 1.06 15.68
CA LEU A 495 -25.99 2.34 15.37
C LEU A 495 -26.47 2.90 14.03
N VAL A 496 -26.93 4.15 14.02
CA VAL A 496 -27.19 4.93 12.81
C VAL A 496 -26.27 6.15 12.79
N ILE A 497 -25.45 6.27 11.75
CA ILE A 497 -24.54 7.41 11.54
C ILE A 497 -25.13 8.31 10.47
N ARG A 498 -25.40 9.58 10.79
CA ARG A 498 -25.77 10.59 9.81
C ARG A 498 -24.54 11.40 9.44
N LEU A 499 -24.02 11.19 8.24
CA LEU A 499 -22.85 11.89 7.71
C LEU A 499 -23.28 13.13 6.93
N THR A 500 -22.76 14.31 7.29
CA THR A 500 -22.92 15.54 6.51
C THR A 500 -21.57 15.98 5.94
N ASN A 501 -21.48 16.16 4.62
CA ASN A 501 -20.30 16.75 3.99
C ASN A 501 -20.37 18.28 4.11
N ARG A 502 -19.45 18.89 4.87
CA ARG A 502 -19.33 20.34 5.07
C ARG A 502 -18.14 20.95 4.34
N ASP A 503 -17.42 20.19 3.52
CA ASP A 503 -16.40 20.75 2.64
C ASP A 503 -17.02 21.47 1.45
N GLU A 504 -16.34 22.50 0.95
CA GLU A 504 -16.84 23.36 -0.13
C GLU A 504 -16.54 22.80 -1.54
N THR A 505 -15.51 21.96 -1.67
CA THR A 505 -14.93 21.60 -2.97
C THR A 505 -14.80 20.11 -3.21
N THR A 506 -14.90 19.28 -2.17
CA THR A 506 -14.62 17.85 -2.24
C THR A 506 -15.80 17.00 -1.80
N THR A 507 -15.86 15.79 -2.31
CA THR A 507 -16.88 14.78 -2.02
C THR A 507 -16.37 13.87 -0.93
N HIS A 508 -17.24 13.41 -0.03
CA HIS A 508 -16.90 12.43 1.01
C HIS A 508 -17.93 11.32 1.08
N ASP A 509 -17.50 10.16 1.54
CA ASP A 509 -18.37 9.08 1.98
C ASP A 509 -17.81 8.50 3.28
N LEU A 510 -18.56 7.58 3.90
CA LEU A 510 -18.11 6.78 5.02
C LEU A 510 -18.34 5.32 4.70
N VAL A 511 -17.30 4.50 4.84
CA VAL A 511 -17.34 3.04 4.73
C VAL A 511 -16.87 2.46 6.05
N LEU A 512 -17.60 1.52 6.62
CA LEU A 512 -17.24 0.78 7.83
C LEU A 512 -16.59 -0.57 7.47
N ASP A 513 -15.73 -1.07 8.35
CA ASP A 513 -15.13 -2.40 8.24
C ASP A 513 -16.16 -3.55 8.21
N THR A 514 -17.34 -3.32 8.81
CA THR A 514 -18.50 -4.22 8.80
C THR A 514 -19.18 -4.29 7.43
N GLY A 515 -18.79 -3.43 6.49
CA GLY A 515 -19.30 -3.37 5.12
C GLY A 515 -20.39 -2.33 4.90
N GLY A 516 -20.90 -1.69 5.96
CA GLY A 516 -21.85 -0.58 5.84
C GLY A 516 -21.20 0.65 5.18
N ARG A 517 -21.93 1.37 4.32
CA ARG A 517 -21.42 2.61 3.72
C ARG A 517 -22.50 3.65 3.42
N THR A 518 -22.13 4.92 3.40
CA THR A 518 -22.93 5.99 2.80
C THR A 518 -22.72 6.04 1.28
N ALA A 519 -23.61 6.77 0.59
CA ALA A 519 -23.32 7.28 -0.74
C ALA A 519 -22.16 8.29 -0.71
N ARG A 520 -21.56 8.59 -1.86
CA ARG A 520 -20.64 9.73 -2.04
C ARG A 520 -21.42 11.04 -2.03
N LEU A 521 -21.24 11.81 -0.96
CA LEU A 521 -21.95 13.05 -0.65
C LEU A 521 -21.23 14.25 -1.26
N ALA A 522 -21.94 15.03 -2.07
CA ALA A 522 -21.48 16.33 -2.57
C ALA A 522 -21.29 17.34 -1.41
N PRO A 523 -20.53 18.44 -1.62
CA PRO A 523 -20.53 19.60 -0.73
C PRO A 523 -21.92 20.00 -0.24
N GLY A 524 -22.13 20.03 1.07
CA GLY A 524 -23.40 20.39 1.72
C GLY A 524 -24.45 19.27 1.81
N ALA A 525 -24.20 18.08 1.24
CA ALA A 525 -25.14 16.97 1.28
C ALA A 525 -25.01 16.12 2.56
N THR A 526 -26.11 15.48 2.96
CA THR A 526 -26.20 14.59 4.11
C THR A 526 -26.68 13.21 3.68
N GLY A 527 -26.12 12.16 4.27
CA GLY A 527 -26.55 10.77 4.09
C GLY A 527 -26.54 10.02 5.41
N GLU A 528 -27.31 8.93 5.49
CA GLU A 528 -27.37 8.07 6.67
C GLU A 528 -26.78 6.70 6.37
N LEU A 529 -26.15 6.11 7.38
CA LEU A 529 -25.60 4.77 7.39
C LEU A 529 -26.09 4.04 8.63
N ASP A 530 -26.90 3.01 8.44
CA ASP A 530 -27.22 2.05 9.48
C ASP A 530 -26.11 0.99 9.58
N ALA A 531 -25.36 1.02 10.67
CA ALA A 531 -24.27 0.10 10.94
C ALA A 531 -24.75 -1.22 11.59
N GLY A 532 -26.05 -1.35 11.86
CA GLY A 532 -26.62 -2.52 12.53
C GLY A 532 -26.27 -2.58 14.02
N VAL A 533 -26.40 -3.77 14.61
CA VAL A 533 -26.11 -4.00 16.04
C VAL A 533 -24.61 -4.01 16.28
N VAL A 534 -24.13 -3.11 17.13
CA VAL A 534 -22.70 -2.96 17.45
C VAL A 534 -22.28 -4.04 18.44
N ALA A 535 -21.54 -5.02 17.94
CA ALA A 535 -21.03 -6.15 18.73
C ALA A 535 -19.59 -5.95 19.23
N GLY A 536 -18.93 -4.86 18.85
CA GLY A 536 -17.54 -4.55 19.17
C GLY A 536 -17.06 -3.29 18.45
N PRO A 537 -15.81 -2.86 18.68
CA PRO A 537 -15.24 -1.69 18.00
C PRO A 537 -15.22 -1.88 16.48
N VAL A 538 -15.49 -0.80 15.75
CA VAL A 538 -15.63 -0.77 14.28
C VAL A 538 -14.89 0.45 13.74
N GLU A 539 -14.01 0.27 12.75
CA GLU A 539 -13.37 1.37 12.03
C GLU A 539 -14.19 1.75 10.79
N GLY A 540 -14.29 3.05 10.52
CA GLY A 540 -14.80 3.62 9.29
C GLY A 540 -13.77 4.51 8.61
N TRP A 541 -13.88 4.72 7.31
CA TRP A 541 -13.04 5.64 6.56
C TRP A 541 -13.75 6.23 5.35
N CYS A 542 -13.22 7.32 4.81
CA CYS A 542 -13.63 7.81 3.50
C CYS A 542 -12.94 7.01 2.39
N SER A 543 -13.73 6.41 1.49
CA SER A 543 -13.26 5.60 0.36
C SER A 543 -12.82 6.42 -0.85
N VAL A 544 -13.03 7.73 -0.82
CA VAL A 544 -12.55 8.65 -1.84
C VAL A 544 -11.03 8.55 -1.92
N VAL A 545 -10.51 8.40 -3.13
CA VAL A 545 -9.09 8.11 -3.40
C VAL A 545 -8.19 9.12 -2.69
N GLY A 546 -7.31 8.64 -1.80
CA GLY A 546 -6.38 9.46 -1.04
C GLY A 546 -6.90 9.93 0.32
N HIS A 547 -8.23 9.94 0.54
CA HIS A 547 -8.82 10.57 1.72
C HIS A 547 -8.55 9.82 3.02
N ARG A 548 -8.65 8.49 3.02
CA ARG A 548 -8.24 7.65 4.17
C ARG A 548 -6.78 7.88 4.53
N GLN A 549 -5.88 7.94 3.53
CA GLN A 549 -4.45 8.16 3.74
C GLN A 549 -4.15 9.56 4.31
N MET A 550 -5.03 10.53 4.07
CA MET A 550 -4.95 11.89 4.61
C MET A 550 -5.62 12.04 5.98
N GLY A 551 -6.17 10.96 6.56
CA GLY A 551 -6.71 10.95 7.92
C GLY A 551 -8.23 10.92 8.04
N MET A 552 -8.97 10.70 6.95
CA MET A 552 -10.43 10.50 7.01
C MET A 552 -10.80 9.11 7.52
N VAL A 553 -10.61 8.90 8.82
CA VAL A 553 -10.92 7.67 9.56
C VAL A 553 -11.86 8.02 10.72
N LEU A 554 -12.86 7.18 10.95
CA LEU A 554 -13.86 7.26 12.01
C LEU A 554 -13.73 6.02 12.90
N HIS A 555 -13.67 6.16 14.22
CA HIS A 555 -13.60 5.02 15.13
C HIS A 555 -14.89 4.88 15.96
N VAL A 556 -15.62 3.79 15.76
CA VAL A 556 -16.78 3.41 16.59
C VAL A 556 -16.29 2.55 17.75
N LEU A 557 -16.40 3.06 18.98
CA LEU A 557 -16.02 2.40 20.22
C LEU A 557 -17.26 1.85 20.94
N VAL A 558 -17.08 0.89 21.86
CA VAL A 558 -18.19 0.22 22.56
C VAL A 558 -18.16 0.44 24.07
N ALA A 559 -19.28 0.84 24.66
CA ALA A 559 -19.47 0.96 26.11
C ALA A 559 -20.17 -0.27 26.71
N GLY A 560 -19.60 -0.93 27.73
CA GLY A 560 -20.32 -1.91 28.57
C GLY A 560 -19.71 -3.31 28.84
N GLY A 561 -18.46 -3.60 28.50
CA GLY A 561 -17.85 -4.93 28.75
C GLY A 561 -17.27 -5.12 30.15
N GLY A 562 -18.10 -5.31 31.18
CA GLY A 562 -17.67 -5.71 32.53
C GLY A 562 -18.18 -7.11 32.91
N ALA A 563 -17.28 -8.09 33.05
CA ALA A 563 -17.62 -9.41 33.58
C ALA A 563 -17.84 -9.35 35.10
N ALA A 564 -19.00 -9.82 35.54
CA ALA A 564 -19.39 -9.93 36.94
C ALA A 564 -18.71 -11.11 37.66
N GLY A 565 -18.26 -10.85 38.90
CA GLY A 565 -17.80 -11.83 39.87
C GLY A 565 -17.93 -11.28 41.30
N THR A 566 -19.15 -11.35 41.85
CA THR A 566 -19.54 -11.51 43.27
C THR A 566 -18.80 -10.75 44.41
N ALA A 567 -19.48 -9.70 44.92
CA ALA A 567 -19.86 -9.35 46.32
C ALA A 567 -18.86 -9.59 47.49
N ALA A 568 -18.69 -8.77 48.53
CA ALA A 568 -19.13 -7.46 49.09
C ALA A 568 -18.36 -7.31 50.46
N PRO A 569 -18.61 -6.38 51.41
CA PRO A 569 -19.40 -5.13 51.40
C PRO A 569 -18.75 -3.89 52.10
N LEU A 570 -19.27 -2.72 51.69
CA LEU A 570 -19.74 -1.55 52.47
C LEU A 570 -18.95 -0.99 53.67
N SER A 571 -18.78 0.33 53.64
CA SER A 571 -19.15 1.20 54.78
C SER A 571 -19.77 2.52 54.29
N ARG A 572 -20.82 2.91 55.00
CA ARG A 572 -21.88 3.89 54.71
C ARG A 572 -21.47 5.35 54.86
N ALA A 573 -22.04 6.17 53.98
CA ALA A 573 -22.89 7.36 54.21
C ALA A 573 -22.60 8.30 55.41
N GLY A 574 -22.48 9.59 55.07
CA GLY A 574 -22.71 10.73 55.96
C GLY A 574 -23.22 11.93 55.15
N SER A 575 -24.52 12.20 55.25
CA SER A 575 -25.24 13.36 54.73
C SER A 575 -24.95 14.63 55.54
N VAL A 576 -24.84 15.81 54.92
CA VAL A 576 -25.37 17.08 55.47
C VAL A 576 -25.74 18.04 54.32
N ALA A 577 -26.93 18.63 54.44
CA ALA A 577 -27.52 19.65 53.57
C ALA A 577 -27.06 21.08 53.94
N GLY A 578 -27.12 22.03 52.99
CA GLY A 578 -26.93 23.46 53.29
C GLY A 578 -27.16 24.41 52.10
N SER A 579 -28.43 24.83 51.94
CA SER A 579 -28.93 26.15 51.47
C SER A 579 -28.40 26.85 50.20
N VAL A 580 -29.35 27.10 49.29
CA VAL A 580 -29.34 28.04 48.13
C VAL A 580 -29.48 29.52 48.60
N PRO A 581 -29.16 30.57 47.80
CA PRO A 581 -29.99 30.96 46.65
C PRO A 581 -29.24 31.26 45.33
N SER A 582 -29.97 30.98 44.27
CA SER A 582 -29.69 31.25 42.86
C SER A 582 -30.14 32.68 42.49
N ALA A 583 -29.34 33.39 41.69
CA ALA A 583 -29.80 34.14 40.51
C ALA A 583 -28.61 34.58 39.65
N GLY A 584 -28.63 34.24 38.37
CA GLY A 584 -27.69 34.72 37.35
C GLY A 584 -27.40 33.66 36.29
N HIS A 585 -28.28 33.52 35.31
CA HIS A 585 -28.00 32.77 34.08
C HIS A 585 -26.87 33.43 33.31
N ASP A 586 -25.87 32.65 32.90
CA ASP A 586 -25.29 32.70 31.56
C ASP A 586 -24.58 31.37 31.27
N GLY A 587 -24.83 30.82 30.08
CA GLY A 587 -24.45 29.48 29.68
C GLY A 587 -22.97 29.35 29.33
N SER A 588 -22.38 28.23 29.74
CA SER A 588 -21.19 27.66 29.10
C SER A 588 -21.38 26.16 28.93
N ALA A 589 -21.27 25.74 27.67
CA ALA A 589 -21.22 24.36 27.22
C ALA A 589 -20.01 23.63 27.83
N MET A 590 -20.23 22.38 28.25
CA MET A 590 -19.17 21.43 28.61
C MET A 590 -18.51 20.93 27.34
N THR A 591 -17.40 21.54 26.95
CA THR A 591 -16.45 21.04 25.95
C THR A 591 -15.59 19.94 26.58
N VAL A 592 -15.59 18.75 25.97
CA VAL A 592 -14.58 17.72 26.22
C VAL A 592 -13.35 18.10 25.37
N PRO A 593 -12.15 18.31 25.94
CA PRO A 593 -10.97 18.68 25.15
C PRO A 593 -10.45 17.47 24.35
N ASP A 594 -10.38 17.65 23.03
CA ASP A 594 -9.59 16.81 22.13
C ASP A 594 -8.11 17.15 22.36
N ALA A 595 -7.37 16.26 23.00
CA ALA A 595 -5.98 16.51 23.40
C ALA A 595 -5.01 15.80 22.44
N THR A 596 -4.99 16.26 21.18
CA THR A 596 -3.80 16.07 20.34
C THR A 596 -2.80 17.19 20.65
N VAL A 597 -1.51 16.87 20.69
CA VAL A 597 -0.45 17.87 20.90
C VAL A 597 -0.38 18.76 19.65
N HIS A 598 -1.15 19.85 19.64
CA HIS A 598 -1.16 20.82 18.55
C HIS A 598 0.12 21.66 18.60
N ALA A 599 0.90 21.62 17.53
CA ALA A 599 1.85 22.67 17.23
C ALA A 599 1.05 23.97 16.97
N GLY A 600 1.15 24.96 17.89
CA GLY A 600 0.97 26.35 17.48
C GLY A 600 0.16 27.33 18.33
N GLN A 601 -0.39 27.00 19.52
CA GLN A 601 -1.18 28.00 20.28
C GLN A 601 -0.95 28.07 21.80
N GLY A 602 0.10 27.45 22.33
CA GLY A 602 0.49 27.59 23.74
C GLY A 602 1.99 27.85 23.90
N VAL A 603 2.36 28.78 24.79
CA VAL A 603 3.74 28.90 25.29
C VAL A 603 3.85 27.99 26.52
N LEU A 604 4.95 27.25 26.66
CA LEU A 604 5.26 26.55 27.91
C LEU A 604 5.22 27.59 29.05
N GLY A 605 4.39 27.34 30.06
CA GLY A 605 3.94 28.36 31.01
C GLY A 605 5.08 28.96 31.86
N ALA A 606 4.83 30.10 32.50
CA ALA A 606 5.75 30.70 33.47
C ALA A 606 5.98 29.72 34.63
N GLY A 607 7.14 29.06 34.64
CA GLY A 607 7.51 28.02 35.61
C GLY A 607 7.91 26.66 35.00
N PHE A 608 7.72 26.45 33.70
CA PHE A 608 8.24 25.27 33.02
C PHE A 608 9.79 25.28 33.00
N THR A 609 10.40 24.15 33.33
CA THR A 609 11.85 23.95 33.24
C THR A 609 12.12 22.90 32.17
N ALA A 610 12.76 23.29 31.07
CA ALA A 610 13.14 22.37 30.01
C ALA A 610 14.22 21.39 30.48
N TYR A 611 14.26 20.20 29.89
CA TYR A 611 15.36 19.28 30.10
C TYR A 611 16.65 19.90 29.54
N ASP A 612 17.72 19.95 30.35
CA ASP A 612 19.00 20.52 29.92
C ASP A 612 19.61 19.65 28.81
N PRO A 613 19.75 20.16 27.58
CA PRO A 613 20.32 19.38 26.49
C PRO A 613 21.83 19.26 26.60
N VAL A 614 22.52 19.97 27.50
CA VAL A 614 23.99 19.93 27.60
C VAL A 614 24.43 18.60 28.21
N LEU A 615 25.28 17.85 27.50
CA LEU A 615 25.92 16.66 28.06
C LEU A 615 26.97 17.11 29.10
N PRO A 616 26.86 16.68 30.38
CA PRO A 616 27.82 17.08 31.40
C PRO A 616 29.25 16.62 31.06
N PRO A 617 30.28 17.43 31.38
CA PRO A 617 31.66 17.05 31.18
C PRO A 617 32.01 15.74 31.89
N LEU A 618 32.88 14.98 31.26
CA LEU A 618 33.20 13.64 31.73
C LEU A 618 34.21 13.68 32.88
N GLY A 619 33.78 13.23 34.06
CA GLY A 619 34.60 13.21 35.28
C GLY A 619 35.80 12.24 35.24
N ALA A 620 36.62 12.31 36.29
CA ALA A 620 37.78 11.42 36.50
C ALA A 620 37.42 10.09 37.19
N GLU A 621 36.18 9.94 37.67
CA GLU A 621 35.71 8.74 38.35
C GLU A 621 35.66 7.53 37.40
N ARG A 622 36.01 6.35 37.93
CA ARG A 622 36.00 5.07 37.21
C ARG A 622 34.95 4.08 37.73
N VAL A 623 34.34 4.40 38.87
CA VAL A 623 33.31 3.60 39.53
C VAL A 623 32.14 4.50 39.88
N HIS A 624 31.15 4.57 39.01
CA HIS A 624 29.99 5.45 39.14
C HIS A 624 28.93 4.79 40.02
N ARG A 625 28.62 5.39 41.17
CA ARG A 625 27.55 4.94 42.06
C ARG A 625 26.34 5.85 41.95
N VAL A 626 25.21 5.30 41.51
CA VAL A 626 24.00 6.09 41.28
C VAL A 626 22.79 5.40 41.92
N THR A 627 21.91 6.18 42.54
CA THR A 627 20.61 5.69 42.97
C THR A 627 19.56 6.21 41.99
N LEU A 628 18.85 5.28 41.34
CA LEU A 628 17.70 5.59 40.50
C LEU A 628 16.41 5.36 41.27
N THR A 629 15.64 6.41 41.51
CA THR A 629 14.37 6.33 42.23
C THR A 629 13.22 6.38 41.25
N VAL A 630 12.33 5.37 41.27
CA VAL A 630 11.13 5.35 40.43
C VAL A 630 10.00 6.08 41.14
N GLU A 631 9.44 7.09 40.49
CA GLU A 631 8.33 7.90 40.99
C GLU A 631 7.31 8.18 39.88
N GLU A 632 6.04 8.30 40.26
CA GLU A 632 4.93 8.65 39.37
C GLU A 632 4.55 10.12 39.61
N LEU A 633 4.88 11.00 38.67
CA LEU A 633 4.73 12.44 38.83
C LEU A 633 3.94 13.03 37.65
N GLU A 634 3.06 13.99 37.93
CA GLU A 634 2.48 14.79 36.85
C GLU A 634 3.52 15.75 36.27
N GLN A 635 3.70 15.70 34.95
CA GLN A 635 4.63 16.55 34.22
C GLN A 635 3.95 17.17 33.01
N GLN A 636 4.32 18.40 32.69
CA GLN A 636 3.91 19.04 31.45
C GLN A 636 4.73 18.47 30.28
N VAL A 637 4.04 17.80 29.36
CA VAL A 637 4.66 17.07 28.23
C VAL A 637 4.48 17.77 26.89
N ALA A 638 3.59 18.78 26.84
CA ALA A 638 3.50 19.76 25.77
C ALA A 638 2.84 21.06 26.32
N PRO A 639 2.81 22.18 25.58
CA PRO A 639 2.11 23.38 26.02
C PRO A 639 0.65 23.10 26.40
N GLY A 640 0.31 23.31 27.68
CA GLY A 640 -1.02 23.05 28.23
C GLY A 640 -1.40 21.58 28.43
N VAL A 641 -0.52 20.62 28.09
CA VAL A 641 -0.78 19.18 28.16
C VAL A 641 0.05 18.56 29.28
N TRP A 642 -0.63 17.93 30.23
CA TRP A 642 -0.03 17.23 31.36
C TRP A 642 -0.21 15.72 31.22
N GLN A 643 0.74 14.96 31.74
CA GLN A 643 0.67 13.50 31.82
C GLN A 643 1.26 13.06 33.16
N ARG A 644 0.68 12.02 33.78
CA ARG A 644 1.31 11.34 34.91
C ARG A 644 2.38 10.39 34.38
N ARG A 645 3.63 10.82 34.48
CA ARG A 645 4.82 10.14 33.96
C ARG A 645 5.42 9.22 35.01
N TRP A 646 6.01 8.13 34.56
CA TRP A 646 6.86 7.27 35.38
C TRP A 646 8.30 7.67 35.13
N THR A 647 9.00 8.06 36.18
CA THR A 647 10.29 8.75 36.07
C THR A 647 11.38 7.98 36.78
N TYR A 648 12.63 8.19 36.35
CA TYR A 648 13.79 7.94 37.18
C TYR A 648 14.27 9.29 37.72
N ASN A 649 14.31 9.45 39.04
CA ASN A 649 14.76 10.67 39.74
C ASN A 649 13.96 11.93 39.32
N GLY A 650 12.66 11.77 39.11
CA GLY A 650 11.76 12.89 38.82
C GLY A 650 11.83 13.43 37.39
N THR A 651 12.62 12.83 36.48
CA THR A 651 12.70 13.27 35.08
C THR A 651 12.42 12.11 34.11
N SER A 652 11.96 12.47 32.91
CA SER A 652 11.86 11.57 31.76
C SER A 652 12.29 12.32 30.49
N PRO A 653 13.45 12.00 29.87
CA PRO A 653 14.36 10.89 30.21
C PRO A 653 14.92 10.99 31.64
N GLY A 654 15.33 9.85 32.19
CA GLY A 654 16.03 9.79 33.47
C GLY A 654 17.43 10.40 33.43
N PRO A 655 18.17 10.38 34.55
CA PRO A 655 19.54 10.89 34.63
C PRO A 655 20.45 10.28 33.57
N THR A 656 21.23 11.12 32.90
CA THR A 656 22.26 10.65 31.96
C THR A 656 23.45 10.10 32.73
N LEU A 657 23.86 8.87 32.41
CA LEU A 657 25.06 8.27 32.96
C LEU A 657 26.21 8.46 31.97
N HIS A 658 27.31 9.09 32.38
CA HIS A 658 28.41 9.43 31.48
C HIS A 658 29.73 8.80 31.97
N GLY A 659 30.36 7.99 31.13
CA GLY A 659 31.58 7.25 31.47
C GLY A 659 32.49 6.99 30.27
N ARG A 660 33.51 6.16 30.50
CA ARG A 660 34.44 5.65 29.47
C ARG A 660 34.42 4.14 29.43
N VAL A 661 34.97 3.59 28.35
CA VAL A 661 35.22 2.15 28.25
C VAL A 661 36.05 1.68 29.46
N GLY A 662 35.56 0.62 30.10
CA GLY A 662 36.13 0.02 31.31
C GLY A 662 35.59 0.58 32.63
N ASP A 663 34.77 1.63 32.62
CA ASP A 663 34.13 2.13 33.85
C ASP A 663 33.13 1.12 34.41
N VAL A 664 32.99 1.14 35.74
CA VAL A 664 31.99 0.33 36.46
C VAL A 664 30.84 1.22 36.86
N PHE A 665 29.61 0.79 36.59
CA PHE A 665 28.39 1.42 37.08
C PHE A 665 27.75 0.51 38.11
N GLU A 666 27.50 1.04 39.30
CA GLU A 666 26.77 0.40 40.38
C GLU A 666 25.51 1.22 40.67
N VAL A 667 24.39 0.73 40.16
CA VAL A 667 23.11 1.43 40.17
C VAL A 667 22.18 0.77 41.16
N THR A 668 21.72 1.51 42.16
CA THR A 668 20.65 1.07 43.06
C THR A 668 19.32 1.61 42.55
N LEU A 669 18.48 0.73 42.03
CA LEU A 669 17.08 1.05 41.74
C LEU A 669 16.27 1.00 43.04
N VAL A 670 15.53 2.06 43.33
CA VAL A 670 14.57 2.12 44.45
C VAL A 670 13.19 2.40 43.87
N ASN A 671 12.23 1.52 44.11
CA ASN A 671 10.89 1.70 43.57
C ASN A 671 9.99 2.40 44.60
N HIS A 672 9.70 3.69 44.41
CA HIS A 672 8.70 4.44 45.17
C HIS A 672 7.36 4.60 44.43
N GLY A 673 7.21 3.95 43.27
CA GLY A 673 5.96 3.92 42.51
C GLY A 673 4.91 3.02 43.16
N THR A 674 3.73 2.99 42.55
CA THR A 674 2.58 2.20 43.02
C THR A 674 2.55 0.79 42.43
N MET A 675 3.34 0.53 41.39
CA MET A 675 3.44 -0.77 40.71
C MET A 675 4.87 -1.28 40.60
N GLY A 676 5.05 -2.50 40.09
CA GLY A 676 6.36 -3.09 39.90
C GLY A 676 7.15 -2.45 38.74
N HIS A 677 8.41 -2.09 38.98
CA HIS A 677 9.32 -1.54 37.98
C HIS A 677 10.66 -2.26 38.00
N SER A 678 11.40 -2.21 36.90
CA SER A 678 12.74 -2.82 36.80
C SER A 678 13.69 -1.87 36.09
N ILE A 679 14.92 -2.33 35.86
CA ILE A 679 15.93 -1.58 35.12
C ILE A 679 16.75 -2.56 34.26
N ASP A 680 16.90 -2.22 32.99
CA ASP A 680 17.77 -2.86 32.01
C ASP A 680 18.74 -1.81 31.47
N PHE A 681 20.01 -2.17 31.33
CA PHE A 681 21.09 -1.32 30.83
C PHE A 681 21.72 -1.96 29.61
N HIS A 682 21.54 -1.37 28.44
CA HIS A 682 22.15 -1.89 27.20
C HIS A 682 23.68 -1.72 27.16
N ALA A 683 24.22 -0.80 27.97
CA ALA A 683 25.66 -0.62 28.17
C ALA A 683 26.34 -1.80 28.92
N GLY A 684 25.55 -2.70 29.52
CA GLY A 684 26.03 -3.82 30.32
C GLY A 684 25.65 -5.18 29.73
N SER A 685 26.53 -6.17 29.89
CA SER A 685 26.21 -7.58 29.56
C SER A 685 26.01 -8.37 30.85
N ARG A 686 24.76 -8.54 31.26
CA ARG A 686 24.38 -9.28 32.48
C ARG A 686 23.23 -10.23 32.17
N ALA A 687 23.20 -11.38 32.86
CA ALA A 687 22.04 -12.26 32.82
C ALA A 687 20.82 -11.58 33.47
N PRO A 688 19.63 -11.61 32.83
CA PRO A 688 18.48 -10.81 33.25
C PRO A 688 17.84 -11.29 34.55
N ASP A 689 17.84 -12.60 34.82
CA ASP A 689 17.00 -13.26 35.85
C ASP A 689 17.09 -12.62 37.25
N ALA A 690 18.28 -12.15 37.63
CA ALA A 690 18.51 -11.56 38.95
C ALA A 690 18.42 -10.03 38.96
N VAL A 691 19.07 -9.37 37.99
CA VAL A 691 19.32 -7.92 38.03
C VAL A 691 18.35 -7.10 37.18
N MET A 692 17.54 -7.73 36.32
CA MET A 692 16.51 -7.08 35.51
C MET A 692 15.09 -7.49 35.92
N ARG A 693 14.93 -8.25 37.01
CA ARG A 693 13.61 -8.65 37.52
C ARG A 693 12.79 -7.44 37.98
N THR A 694 11.47 -7.57 37.95
CA THR A 694 10.55 -6.59 38.55
C THR A 694 10.82 -6.43 40.05
N VAL A 695 10.94 -5.18 40.47
CA VAL A 695 11.11 -4.72 41.85
C VAL A 695 9.76 -4.20 42.34
N PRO A 696 9.16 -4.81 43.38
CA PRO A 696 7.90 -4.34 43.95
C PRO A 696 8.00 -2.92 44.54
N PRO A 697 6.88 -2.21 44.71
CA PRO A 697 6.82 -0.97 45.47
C PRO A 697 7.51 -1.07 46.84
N GLY A 698 8.29 -0.05 47.20
CA GLY A 698 9.06 0.03 48.45
C GLY A 698 10.35 -0.80 48.47
N ALA A 699 10.59 -1.64 47.47
CA ALA A 699 11.79 -2.48 47.40
C ALA A 699 12.92 -1.79 46.62
N ARG A 700 14.13 -2.36 46.73
CA ARG A 700 15.32 -1.92 45.99
C ARG A 700 16.08 -3.08 45.37
N LEU A 701 16.83 -2.79 44.31
CA LEU A 701 17.70 -3.72 43.61
C LEU A 701 19.01 -3.01 43.23
N THR A 702 20.15 -3.67 43.41
CA THR A 702 21.43 -3.14 42.92
C THR A 702 21.84 -3.87 41.65
N TYR A 703 21.98 -3.11 40.57
CA TYR A 703 22.48 -3.55 39.27
C TYR A 703 23.91 -3.04 39.11
N ARG A 704 24.87 -3.94 38.89
CA ARG A 704 26.28 -3.57 38.63
C ARG A 704 26.75 -4.07 37.27
N PHE A 705 27.31 -3.20 36.43
CA PHE A 705 27.96 -3.60 35.17
C PHE A 705 29.27 -2.85 34.92
N THR A 706 30.06 -3.39 34.00
CA THR A 706 31.24 -2.71 33.43
C THR A 706 30.92 -2.34 31.99
N ALA A 707 31.09 -1.07 31.63
CA ALA A 707 30.89 -0.58 30.27
C ALA A 707 32.06 -1.04 29.39
N SER A 708 31.91 -2.20 28.73
CA SER A 708 33.00 -2.79 27.93
C SER A 708 33.09 -2.23 26.50
N ARG A 709 32.10 -1.44 26.09
CA ARG A 709 31.98 -0.90 24.73
C ARG A 709 31.58 0.56 24.76
N ALA A 710 32.09 1.33 23.80
CA ALA A 710 31.74 2.73 23.60
C ALA A 710 30.38 2.86 22.91
N GLY A 711 29.64 3.90 23.28
CA GLY A 711 28.40 4.30 22.64
C GLY A 711 27.45 5.04 23.53
N ILE A 712 26.35 5.49 22.94
CA ILE A 712 25.20 5.99 23.68
C ILE A 712 24.16 4.88 23.71
N TRP A 713 23.89 4.40 24.92
CA TRP A 713 23.09 3.22 25.17
C TRP A 713 21.81 3.61 25.90
N MET A 714 20.70 2.96 25.59
CA MET A 714 19.49 3.10 26.37
C MET A 714 19.64 2.35 27.70
N TYR A 715 19.01 2.88 28.74
CA TYR A 715 18.53 2.08 29.85
C TYR A 715 17.04 2.29 30.02
N HIS A 716 16.30 1.27 30.45
CA HIS A 716 14.85 1.36 30.58
C HIS A 716 14.25 0.34 31.52
N CYS A 717 12.97 0.50 31.87
CA CYS A 717 12.22 -0.53 32.59
C CYS A 717 11.89 -1.71 31.66
N SER A 718 12.09 -2.93 32.16
CA SER A 718 11.83 -4.21 31.48
C SER A 718 10.63 -4.98 32.03
N THR A 719 9.88 -4.41 32.99
CA THR A 719 8.60 -4.96 33.44
C THR A 719 7.58 -4.94 32.29
N MET A 720 6.79 -6.00 32.16
CA MET A 720 5.76 -6.13 31.13
C MET A 720 4.48 -5.35 31.48
N PRO A 721 3.78 -4.74 30.49
CA PRO A 721 4.19 -4.62 29.08
C PRO A 721 5.25 -3.52 28.89
N MET A 722 6.43 -3.89 28.40
CA MET A 722 7.60 -2.99 28.35
C MET A 722 7.33 -1.71 27.54
N SER A 723 6.58 -1.81 26.45
CA SER A 723 6.23 -0.64 25.62
C SER A 723 5.52 0.44 26.42
N ALA A 724 4.60 0.08 27.32
CA ALA A 724 3.92 1.03 28.20
C ALA A 724 4.87 1.63 29.24
N HIS A 725 5.77 0.83 29.82
CA HIS A 725 6.75 1.34 30.79
C HIS A 725 7.74 2.34 30.17
N ILE A 726 8.23 2.06 28.96
CA ILE A 726 9.09 2.98 28.21
C ILE A 726 8.28 4.24 27.85
N ALA A 727 7.11 4.08 27.24
CA ALA A 727 6.24 5.19 26.86
C ALA A 727 5.78 6.09 28.03
N ALA A 728 5.59 5.52 29.22
CA ALA A 728 5.25 6.28 30.42
C ALA A 728 6.42 7.16 30.91
N GLY A 729 7.64 6.85 30.50
CA GLY A 729 8.82 7.66 30.76
C GLY A 729 10.02 6.96 31.38
N LEU A 730 9.97 5.64 31.61
CA LEU A 730 11.05 4.91 32.27
C LEU A 730 12.16 4.51 31.30
N PHE A 731 12.88 5.51 30.81
CA PHE A 731 14.09 5.36 30.00
C PHE A 731 15.10 6.47 30.26
N GLY A 732 16.35 6.25 29.88
CA GLY A 732 17.41 7.26 29.87
C GLY A 732 18.63 6.81 29.07
N ALA A 733 19.69 7.63 29.08
CA ALA A 733 20.89 7.40 28.29
C ALA A 733 22.12 7.06 29.17
N VAL A 734 22.94 6.13 28.70
CA VAL A 734 24.31 5.89 29.16
C VAL A 734 25.26 6.26 28.02
N VAL A 735 26.01 7.35 28.16
CA VAL A 735 27.04 7.77 27.21
C VAL A 735 28.38 7.21 27.66
N ILE A 736 29.01 6.40 26.81
CA ILE A 736 30.34 5.83 27.01
C ILE A 736 31.21 6.32 25.86
N GLU A 737 32.10 7.28 26.14
CA GLU A 737 32.95 7.84 25.09
C GLU A 737 33.93 6.78 24.54
N PRO A 738 34.11 6.68 23.21
CA PRO A 738 35.18 5.87 22.64
C PRO A 738 36.55 6.39 23.04
N PRO A 739 37.57 5.51 23.10
CA PRO A 739 38.96 5.94 23.27
C PRO A 739 39.32 6.98 22.21
N ASP A 740 40.11 7.98 22.61
CA ASP A 740 40.64 9.03 21.74
C ASP A 740 39.57 9.85 21.01
N LEU A 741 38.37 10.00 21.59
CA LEU A 741 37.34 10.89 21.08
C LEU A 741 37.84 12.34 21.07
N PRO A 742 37.93 13.01 19.90
CA PRO A 742 38.39 14.39 19.86
C PRO A 742 37.49 15.32 20.68
N ALA A 743 38.10 16.30 21.34
CA ALA A 743 37.36 17.33 22.06
C ALA A 743 36.54 18.21 21.10
N VAL A 744 35.41 18.69 21.60
CA VAL A 744 34.51 19.63 20.93
C VAL A 744 34.19 20.77 21.90
N ASP A 745 33.78 21.92 21.39
CA ASP A 745 33.45 23.08 22.22
C ASP A 745 32.12 22.91 22.95
N ARG A 746 31.17 22.21 22.33
CA ARG A 746 29.82 21.96 22.86
C ARG A 746 29.42 20.50 22.63
N SER A 747 28.85 19.88 23.64
CA SER A 747 28.20 18.56 23.53
C SER A 747 26.75 18.65 23.99
N PHE A 748 25.82 18.27 23.12
CA PHE A 748 24.41 18.15 23.43
C PHE A 748 23.98 16.69 23.44
N LEU A 749 22.94 16.38 24.20
CA LEU A 749 22.26 15.10 24.27
C LEU A 749 20.78 15.29 23.90
N LEU A 750 20.32 14.55 22.91
CA LEU A 750 18.92 14.52 22.48
C LEU A 750 18.43 13.08 22.48
N VAL A 751 17.40 12.80 23.27
CA VAL A 751 16.76 11.50 23.40
C VAL A 751 15.37 11.60 22.78
N GLN A 752 15.15 10.92 21.66
CA GLN A 752 13.83 10.85 21.04
C GLN A 752 12.96 9.80 21.74
N SER A 753 11.70 10.12 21.97
CA SER A 753 10.68 9.19 22.48
C SER A 753 9.29 9.61 22.04
N GLU A 754 8.32 8.71 22.07
CA GLU A 754 6.93 9.05 21.82
C GLU A 754 6.12 9.31 23.10
N LEU A 755 5.06 10.11 22.97
CA LEU A 755 4.06 10.39 23.98
C LEU A 755 2.75 9.70 23.60
N TYR A 756 2.20 8.92 24.52
CA TYR A 756 0.90 8.26 24.38
C TYR A 756 0.02 8.70 25.56
N LEU A 757 -0.78 9.73 25.33
CA LEU A 757 -1.57 10.44 26.34
C LEU A 757 -2.81 9.62 26.72
N GLY A 758 -3.03 9.51 28.03
CA GLY A 758 -4.24 8.93 28.61
C GLY A 758 -5.45 9.87 28.56
N ALA A 759 -6.54 9.45 29.20
CA ALA A 759 -7.85 10.08 29.06
C ALA A 759 -7.94 11.54 29.55
N SER A 760 -7.05 11.97 30.43
CA SER A 760 -7.00 13.35 30.94
C SER A 760 -5.61 13.93 30.75
N THR A 761 -5.55 15.16 30.25
CA THR A 761 -4.31 15.91 30.05
C THR A 761 -4.26 17.20 30.85
N THR A 762 -5.15 17.34 31.83
CA THR A 762 -5.28 18.53 32.67
C THR A 762 -4.39 18.41 33.90
N HIS A 763 -3.73 19.50 34.30
CA HIS A 763 -2.96 19.56 35.54
C HIS A 763 -3.84 19.26 36.77
N GLY A 764 -3.35 18.43 37.68
CA GLY A 764 -4.05 17.96 38.87
C GLY A 764 -4.98 16.77 38.63
N SER A 765 -5.15 16.34 37.38
CA SER A 765 -5.94 15.17 37.02
C SER A 765 -5.37 14.41 35.82
N ALA A 766 -4.06 14.54 35.57
CA ALA A 766 -3.44 14.00 34.37
C ALA A 766 -3.41 12.46 34.42
N GLY A 767 -3.82 11.85 33.31
CA GLY A 767 -3.81 10.40 33.13
C GLY A 767 -2.40 9.85 32.95
N GLU A 768 -2.26 8.55 33.21
CA GLU A 768 -1.07 7.78 32.87
C GLU A 768 -0.98 7.53 31.35
N VAL A 769 0.05 6.82 30.92
CA VAL A 769 0.22 6.38 29.54
C VAL A 769 -0.98 5.57 29.03
N ASP A 770 -1.40 5.82 27.78
CA ASP A 770 -2.30 4.90 27.09
C ASP A 770 -1.52 3.72 26.50
N ALA A 771 -1.53 2.59 27.22
CA ALA A 771 -0.83 1.38 26.81
C ALA A 771 -1.33 0.80 25.48
N THR A 772 -2.60 1.07 25.10
CA THR A 772 -3.17 0.60 23.84
C THR A 772 -2.58 1.39 22.67
N LYS A 773 -2.53 2.72 22.79
CA LYS A 773 -1.88 3.57 21.79
C LYS A 773 -0.39 3.23 21.66
N ALA A 774 0.29 2.98 22.78
CA ALA A 774 1.69 2.56 22.80
C ALA A 774 1.93 1.22 22.09
N GLN A 775 0.99 0.28 22.15
CA GLN A 775 1.07 -1.00 21.43
C GLN A 775 0.70 -0.87 19.94
N ALA A 776 -0.21 0.04 19.61
CA ALA A 776 -0.67 0.27 18.24
C ALA A 776 0.25 1.20 17.42
N ASP A 777 1.29 1.77 18.04
CA ASP A 777 2.14 2.83 17.49
C ASP A 777 1.34 4.04 16.96
N THR A 778 0.42 4.55 17.78
CA THR A 778 -0.35 5.78 17.48
C THR A 778 -0.01 6.88 18.48
N PRO A 779 1.17 7.52 18.37
CA PRO A 779 1.60 8.51 19.34
C PRO A 779 0.87 9.84 19.17
N ASP A 780 0.55 10.45 20.31
CA ASP A 780 -0.02 11.80 20.40
C ASP A 780 1.06 12.88 20.26
N GLY A 781 2.32 12.53 20.56
CA GLY A 781 3.50 13.38 20.41
C GLY A 781 4.75 12.55 20.12
N VAL A 782 5.75 13.14 19.46
CA VAL A 782 7.13 12.61 19.40
C VAL A 782 8.03 13.76 19.79
N VAL A 783 8.98 13.50 20.68
CA VAL A 783 9.66 14.59 21.41
C VAL A 783 11.15 14.31 21.53
N PHE A 784 11.95 15.37 21.58
CA PHE A 784 13.32 15.30 22.09
C PHE A 784 13.31 15.68 23.57
N ASN A 785 13.92 14.84 24.41
CA ASN A 785 14.07 15.03 25.85
C ASN A 785 12.75 15.25 26.61
N GLY A 786 11.71 14.50 26.23
CA GLY A 786 10.52 14.29 27.08
C GLY A 786 9.34 15.25 26.92
N THR A 787 9.56 16.44 26.37
CA THR A 787 8.52 17.47 26.19
C THR A 787 8.49 17.99 24.75
N ALA A 788 7.30 18.01 24.15
CA ALA A 788 7.09 18.50 22.78
C ALA A 788 7.36 20.01 22.70
N PHE A 789 8.03 20.44 21.62
CA PHE A 789 8.31 21.86 21.31
C PHE A 789 9.21 22.59 22.33
N GLN A 790 9.78 21.89 23.33
CA GLN A 790 10.54 22.57 24.39
C GLN A 790 11.75 23.36 23.87
N TYR A 791 12.38 22.86 22.80
CA TYR A 791 13.57 23.45 22.23
C TYR A 791 13.29 24.50 21.15
N ASP A 792 12.03 24.77 20.82
CA ASP A 792 11.66 25.96 20.04
C ASP A 792 11.77 27.23 20.87
N THR A 793 11.41 27.11 22.15
CA THR A 793 11.41 28.21 23.13
C THR A 793 12.69 28.22 23.97
N THR A 794 13.17 27.05 24.41
CA THR A 794 14.43 26.89 25.17
C THR A 794 15.55 26.45 24.23
N GLN A 795 15.91 27.33 23.31
CA GLN A 795 16.85 27.01 22.22
C GLN A 795 18.23 26.57 22.73
N LEU A 796 18.83 25.60 22.02
CA LEU A 796 20.23 25.22 22.24
C LEU A 796 21.13 26.39 21.82
N ARG A 797 22.27 26.60 22.50
CA ARG A 797 23.14 27.77 22.26
C ARG A 797 24.55 27.36 21.82
N ALA A 798 25.00 27.89 20.70
CA ALA A 798 26.36 27.75 20.18
C ALA A 798 26.88 29.10 19.66
N ARG A 799 28.16 29.17 19.30
CA ARG A 799 28.76 30.33 18.60
C ARG A 799 29.30 29.97 17.23
N VAL A 800 29.44 30.97 16.37
CA VAL A 800 30.08 30.80 15.06
C VAL A 800 31.48 30.20 15.25
N GLY A 801 31.77 29.15 14.49
CA GLY A 801 33.04 28.43 14.56
C GLY A 801 33.18 27.42 15.71
N GLU A 802 32.28 27.39 16.70
CA GLU A 802 32.28 26.32 17.71
C GLU A 802 32.00 24.96 17.04
N ARG A 803 32.78 23.96 17.45
CA ARG A 803 32.54 22.56 17.14
C ARG A 803 31.48 22.03 18.07
N VAL A 804 30.37 21.59 17.49
CA VAL A 804 29.22 21.06 18.24
C VAL A 804 29.06 19.57 17.96
N ARG A 805 28.96 18.77 19.02
CA ARG A 805 28.57 17.36 18.97
C ARG A 805 27.15 17.19 19.47
N PHE A 806 26.30 16.51 18.71
CA PHE A 806 24.97 16.08 19.14
C PHE A 806 25.00 14.58 19.34
N TRP A 807 24.95 14.14 20.59
CA TRP A 807 24.63 12.76 20.94
C TRP A 807 23.13 12.57 20.80
N VAL A 808 22.72 11.57 20.01
CA VAL A 808 21.32 11.28 19.74
C VAL A 808 21.04 9.83 20.10
N LEU A 809 20.04 9.62 20.95
CA LEU A 809 19.49 8.31 21.26
C LEU A 809 18.04 8.28 20.80
N ASP A 810 17.68 7.26 20.05
CA ASP A 810 16.28 6.97 19.80
C ASP A 810 15.81 5.93 20.82
N ALA A 811 15.14 6.37 21.88
CA ALA A 811 14.65 5.47 22.92
C ALA A 811 13.40 4.69 22.47
N GLY A 812 12.64 5.21 21.50
CA GLY A 812 11.34 4.65 21.12
C GLY A 812 10.28 4.77 22.23
N PRO A 813 9.36 3.77 22.36
CA PRO A 813 9.61 2.36 22.05
C PRO A 813 9.48 1.91 20.59
N ASN A 814 8.88 2.68 19.67
CA ASN A 814 8.43 2.12 18.39
C ASN A 814 9.03 2.76 17.13
N ARG A 815 9.18 4.08 17.11
CA ARG A 815 9.43 4.85 15.89
C ARG A 815 10.90 5.18 15.71
N PRO A 816 11.43 5.13 14.47
CA PRO A 816 12.80 5.50 14.19
C PRO A 816 13.00 7.03 14.23
N SER A 817 14.23 7.47 14.45
CA SER A 817 14.67 8.85 14.25
C SER A 817 15.47 9.02 12.96
N SER A 818 15.27 10.16 12.29
CA SER A 818 16.15 10.61 11.20
C SER A 818 16.68 12.00 11.54
N PHE A 819 17.56 12.08 12.54
CA PHE A 819 18.00 13.36 13.09
C PHE A 819 18.71 14.23 12.04
N HIS A 820 18.27 15.47 11.90
CA HIS A 820 18.77 16.44 10.93
C HIS A 820 18.86 17.83 11.56
N VAL A 821 19.87 18.61 11.17
CA VAL A 821 19.98 20.04 11.47
C VAL A 821 19.89 20.83 10.16
N VAL A 822 18.79 21.54 9.98
CA VAL A 822 18.51 22.36 8.80
C VAL A 822 19.55 23.46 8.68
N GLY A 823 20.18 23.58 7.51
CA GLY A 823 21.24 24.55 7.24
C GLY A 823 22.65 24.10 7.65
N ALA A 824 22.81 22.89 8.21
CA ALA A 824 24.10 22.31 8.55
C ALA A 824 24.32 20.95 7.88
N GLN A 825 25.58 20.60 7.66
CA GLN A 825 26.01 19.25 7.26
C GLN A 825 26.91 18.70 8.36
N PHE A 826 26.81 17.39 8.59
CA PHE A 826 27.67 16.71 9.55
C PHE A 826 28.96 16.29 8.88
N ASP A 827 30.09 16.66 9.48
CA ASP A 827 31.43 16.29 9.03
C ASP A 827 32.05 15.15 9.85
N ALA A 828 31.34 14.69 10.88
CA ALA A 828 31.61 13.45 11.59
C ALA A 828 30.29 12.77 11.99
N VAL A 829 30.21 11.47 11.79
CA VAL A 829 29.05 10.64 12.14
C VAL A 829 29.53 9.33 12.74
N TRP A 830 29.03 9.03 13.92
CA TRP A 830 29.29 7.80 14.65
C TRP A 830 27.97 7.19 15.09
N ALA A 831 27.76 5.89 14.85
CA ALA A 831 26.53 5.19 15.21
C ALA A 831 26.84 3.76 15.64
N GLU A 832 26.19 3.28 16.70
CA GLU A 832 26.20 1.87 17.12
C GLU A 832 27.60 1.24 17.25
N GLY A 833 28.59 2.00 17.74
CA GLY A 833 29.96 1.49 17.91
C GLY A 833 30.93 1.88 16.78
N ALA A 834 30.43 2.36 15.64
CA ALA A 834 31.21 2.52 14.42
C ALA A 834 31.16 3.94 13.85
N TRP A 835 32.28 4.37 13.27
CA TRP A 835 32.34 5.61 12.50
C TRP A 835 31.77 5.39 11.11
N LEU A 836 30.77 6.17 10.74
CA LEU A 836 30.23 6.24 9.38
C LEU A 836 30.92 7.35 8.58
N LEU A 837 31.33 8.42 9.27
CA LEU A 837 32.10 9.53 8.71
C LEU A 837 33.08 10.04 9.77
N ARG A 838 34.35 10.19 9.42
CA ARG A 838 35.39 10.73 10.30
C ARG A 838 35.99 11.99 9.70
N ARG A 839 36.39 12.92 10.57
CA ARG A 839 37.20 14.07 10.18
C ARG A 839 38.67 13.67 10.02
N ASP A 840 38.97 12.93 8.96
CA ASP A 840 40.31 12.44 8.60
C ASP A 840 40.92 13.17 7.39
N GLY A 841 40.32 14.30 7.00
CA GLY A 841 40.71 15.08 5.82
C GLY A 841 39.91 14.74 4.55
N SER A 842 38.98 13.79 4.62
CA SER A 842 38.00 13.57 3.56
C SER A 842 37.00 14.74 3.43
N SER A 843 36.54 15.02 2.21
CA SER A 843 35.54 16.07 1.92
C SER A 843 34.10 15.53 1.97
N GLY A 844 33.88 14.41 2.68
CA GLY A 844 32.57 13.79 2.81
C GLY A 844 31.69 14.50 3.84
N GLY A 845 30.37 14.42 3.68
CA GLY A 845 29.40 14.98 4.62
C GLY A 845 28.18 14.06 4.75
N SER A 846 27.48 14.14 5.88
CA SER A 846 26.17 13.51 6.09
C SER A 846 25.11 14.57 6.36
N GLN A 847 23.90 14.34 5.87
CA GLN A 847 22.74 15.20 6.13
C GLN A 847 21.92 14.75 7.34
N THR A 848 21.92 13.44 7.64
CA THR A 848 21.08 12.85 8.68
C THR A 848 21.85 11.81 9.49
N LEU A 849 21.41 11.58 10.72
CA LEU A 849 21.73 10.38 11.51
C LEU A 849 20.45 9.53 11.62
N SER A 850 20.42 8.41 10.90
CA SER A 850 19.31 7.45 10.98
C SER A 850 19.50 6.51 12.16
N LEU A 851 18.50 6.44 13.04
CA LEU A 851 18.47 5.56 14.21
C LEU A 851 17.15 4.79 14.20
N GLY A 852 17.20 3.48 14.47
CA GLY A 852 16.01 2.73 14.89
C GLY A 852 15.79 2.84 16.39
N ALA A 853 14.65 2.33 16.86
CA ALA A 853 14.38 2.25 18.30
C ALA A 853 15.51 1.50 19.05
N ALA A 854 15.89 2.05 20.20
CA ALA A 854 17.03 1.68 21.04
C ALA A 854 18.43 1.88 20.42
N GLN A 855 18.56 2.53 19.26
CA GLN A 855 19.87 2.85 18.66
C GLN A 855 20.32 4.25 19.03
N GLY A 856 21.65 4.43 19.06
CA GLY A 856 22.21 5.74 19.31
C GLY A 856 23.53 6.02 18.59
N GLY A 857 23.84 7.30 18.50
CA GLY A 857 25.07 7.78 17.87
C GLY A 857 25.40 9.22 18.25
N PHE A 858 26.37 9.81 17.54
CA PHE A 858 26.56 11.24 17.54
C PHE A 858 26.92 11.77 16.16
N VAL A 859 26.61 13.04 15.96
CA VAL A 859 27.03 13.82 14.79
C VAL A 859 27.78 15.06 15.23
N GLU A 860 28.71 15.52 14.40
CA GLU A 860 29.45 16.76 14.63
C GLU A 860 29.32 17.71 13.45
N THR A 861 29.26 19.01 13.77
CA THR A 861 29.28 20.09 12.78
C THR A 861 29.86 21.36 13.40
N SER A 862 30.15 22.35 12.55
CA SER A 862 30.48 23.71 12.95
C SER A 862 29.61 24.66 12.15
N PHE A 863 29.06 25.67 12.81
CA PHE A 863 28.18 26.65 12.16
C PHE A 863 29.00 27.82 11.61
N PRO A 864 28.99 28.07 10.29
CA PRO A 864 29.80 29.13 9.68
C PRO A 864 29.18 30.52 9.85
N GLU A 865 27.89 30.60 10.14
CA GLU A 865 27.13 31.85 10.21
C GLU A 865 26.26 31.88 11.47
N ALA A 866 26.03 33.07 12.00
CA ALA A 866 25.10 33.27 13.11
C ALA A 866 23.66 33.14 12.60
N GLY A 867 22.78 32.53 13.39
CA GLY A 867 21.40 32.29 12.97
C GLY A 867 20.64 31.31 13.85
N HIS A 868 19.45 30.94 13.40
CA HIS A 868 18.62 29.92 14.01
C HIS A 868 18.65 28.70 13.10
N TYR A 869 19.22 27.60 13.57
CA TYR A 869 19.33 26.35 12.83
C TYR A 869 18.34 25.33 13.42
N PRO A 870 17.19 25.10 12.77
CA PRO A 870 16.24 24.10 13.24
C PRO A 870 16.85 22.70 13.23
N PHE A 871 16.63 21.92 14.28
CA PHE A 871 16.90 20.49 14.28
C PHE A 871 15.59 19.71 14.39
N VAL A 872 15.51 18.58 13.71
CA VAL A 872 14.28 17.79 13.56
C VAL A 872 14.59 16.29 13.53
N SER A 873 13.60 15.47 13.85
CA SER A 873 13.49 14.16 13.22
C SER A 873 12.93 14.33 11.81
N HIS A 874 13.67 13.92 10.78
CA HIS A 874 13.26 14.07 9.38
C HIS A 874 12.14 13.07 8.97
N VAL A 875 11.62 12.28 9.91
CA VAL A 875 10.27 11.72 9.80
C VAL A 875 9.31 12.86 10.08
N MET A 876 8.85 13.56 9.03
CA MET A 876 8.26 14.89 9.20
C MET A 876 6.97 14.92 10.03
N ALA A 877 6.19 13.84 10.02
CA ALA A 877 5.06 13.70 10.93
C ALA A 877 5.48 13.72 12.41
N ASP A 878 6.69 13.26 12.74
CA ASP A 878 7.21 13.22 14.11
C ASP A 878 7.81 14.57 14.51
N ALA A 879 8.45 15.28 13.57
CA ALA A 879 8.76 16.69 13.76
C ALA A 879 7.49 17.50 14.01
N GLU A 880 6.46 17.39 13.18
CA GLU A 880 5.19 18.13 13.36
C GLU A 880 4.49 17.83 14.70
N ARG A 881 4.76 16.65 15.29
CA ARG A 881 4.28 16.24 16.62
C ARG A 881 5.12 16.77 17.79
N GLY A 882 6.26 17.41 17.54
CA GLY A 882 7.10 18.02 18.58
C GLY A 882 8.57 17.63 18.59
N ALA A 883 9.04 16.75 17.69
CA ALA A 883 10.43 16.30 17.63
C ALA A 883 11.28 17.32 16.84
N HIS A 884 11.31 18.55 17.32
CA HIS A 884 12.14 19.62 16.78
C HIS A 884 12.55 20.65 17.83
N GLY A 885 13.49 21.49 17.44
CA GLY A 885 13.95 22.62 18.19
C GLY A 885 14.88 23.50 17.37
N ILE A 886 15.52 24.48 18.02
CA ILE A 886 16.42 25.42 17.36
C ILE A 886 17.77 25.43 18.06
N VAL A 887 18.84 25.39 17.27
CA VAL A 887 20.18 25.82 17.69
C VAL A 887 20.35 27.30 17.35
N LEU A 888 20.40 28.13 18.37
CA LEU A 888 20.73 29.54 18.26
C LEU A 888 22.26 29.70 18.22
N VAL A 889 22.77 30.06 17.05
CA VAL A 889 24.19 30.33 16.82
C VAL A 889 24.42 31.82 16.92
N GLN A 890 25.20 32.23 17.92
CA GLN A 890 25.56 33.62 18.17
C GLN A 890 26.88 33.99 17.48
N PRO A 891 27.11 35.27 17.17
CA PRO A 891 28.38 35.75 16.59
C PRO A 891 29.62 35.34 17.38
#